data_AF-A0A965R6Z0-F1
#
_entry.id   AF-A0A965R6Z0-F1
#
_cell.length_a   1.000
_cell.length_b   1.000
_cell.length_c   1.000
_cell.angle_alpha   90.00
_cell.angle_beta   90.00
_cell.angle_gamma   90.00
#
_symmetry.space_group_name_H-M   'P 1'
#
loop_
_entity.id
_entity.type
_entity.pdbx_description
1 polymer ?
#
loop_
_entity_poly.entity_id
_entity_poly.type
_entity_poly.pdbx_seq_one_letter_code
_entity_poly.pdbx_strand_id
1 'polypeptide(L)'
;MLHTIDEAIEDIKKGRLVIVVDDEDRENEGDFLTAARNATPELINFMATHGRGLICAPISEQRCKELDLNLMVQDNTVLHQTPFTVSVDLIGNGCTTGISAHDRAKTIQALIDPNTKPNDLGRPGHIFPLKAKDEGVLRRAGHTEASVDLARLAGFEPAGIIVEIMNEDGSMARLPQLLEIAKKFDLKIVSIKDLIEYRLQKDSLVEELVSVEMPTKKGHFKLVAFRQTHTNEQHLALIKGTWSKDESVMVRVHSSCFTGDILHSLRCDCGDQLDAAMEMIEAEGKGVVLYMNQEGRGIGLLNKLKAYKLQEEGMDTVEANLSLGFQQDERDYGIGAQILRQLGIQKIRLISNNPKKRVGLIGYGLEITETIPVEIASNPHNENYLKTKRDKLGHSILKDQYKKELEKIFASVTLISLPKWKSYINVLLALFGSLPLQVAYFRSSKMRKAIKEQIYLNEFDAVHIQHIRMAPYSKDVAAKNIILDLPDAYSMYWDRRVKSAKNTIQKYFNKFERNRLWRYEHVVLKAYPKVLVCSREDADYLKAEHNLSNVSLLPNGVDTDLFNSTAHEYENNSVLLFTGNMDYAPNIDAVTYFVNDILPRIRKEFPAIKFVIAGQRPVKSVLALASDQVVITGFVKDFPSVYRSASVVVAPLRFGAGTQNKVLEAMAMGVPVVCTHIGFQGLGVESGEGVFMEIDKDAFANRIIELLHNADRRKQVGEKGKLIIQTKFDWKKVANQLQHYFVALS
;
A
#
# COMPACT_ATOMS: atom_id res chain seq x y z
N MET A 1 18.67 30.99 19.00
CA MET A 1 19.65 29.90 18.80
C MET A 1 19.48 28.96 19.98
N LEU A 2 19.52 27.64 19.76
CA LEU A 2 19.39 26.65 20.84
C LEU A 2 20.68 26.60 21.67
N HIS A 3 20.55 26.14 22.92
CA HIS A 3 21.66 25.97 23.85
C HIS A 3 22.28 24.58 23.71
N THR A 4 23.46 24.40 24.31
CA THR A 4 24.15 23.09 24.32
C THR A 4 23.54 22.14 25.35
N ILE A 5 23.72 20.84 25.12
CA ILE A 5 23.28 19.80 26.07
C ILE A 5 24.04 19.90 27.40
N ASP A 6 25.33 20.27 27.38
CA ASP A 6 26.10 20.48 28.62
C ASP A 6 25.52 21.61 29.48
N GLU A 7 25.08 22.73 28.87
CA GLU A 7 24.39 23.80 29.60
C GLU A 7 23.08 23.33 30.23
N ALA A 8 22.28 22.54 29.50
CA ALA A 8 21.03 21.99 30.03
C ALA A 8 21.27 21.03 31.20
N ILE A 9 22.29 20.17 31.11
CA ILE A 9 22.69 19.27 32.19
C ILE A 9 23.08 20.06 33.46
N GLU A 10 23.88 21.12 33.31
CA GLU A 10 24.31 21.95 34.44
C GLU A 10 23.14 22.70 35.11
N ASP A 11 22.14 23.14 34.34
CA ASP A 11 20.94 23.75 34.91
C ASP A 11 20.06 22.72 35.63
N ILE A 12 19.90 21.51 35.09
CA ILE A 12 19.20 20.42 35.78
C ILE A 12 19.90 20.06 37.10
N LYS A 13 21.24 20.00 37.14
CA LYS A 13 22.00 19.78 38.39
C LYS A 13 21.74 20.83 39.45
N LYS A 14 21.45 22.07 39.04
CA LYS A 14 21.13 23.20 39.93
C LYS A 14 19.66 23.25 40.34
N GLY A 15 18.84 22.27 39.95
CA GLY A 15 17.41 22.25 40.25
C GLY A 15 16.55 23.09 39.30
N ARG A 16 17.10 23.56 38.18
CA ARG A 16 16.39 24.42 37.23
C ARG A 16 15.63 23.61 36.19
N LEU A 17 14.64 24.26 35.58
CA LEU A 17 13.92 23.76 34.42
C LEU A 17 14.71 24.05 33.14
N VAL A 18 14.54 23.21 32.14
CA VAL A 18 14.94 23.47 30.76
C VAL A 18 13.72 23.26 29.85
N ILE A 19 13.76 23.84 28.66
CA ILE A 19 12.79 23.55 27.59
C ILE A 19 13.44 22.53 26.64
N VAL A 20 12.77 21.42 26.38
CA VAL A 20 13.18 20.44 25.37
C VAL A 20 12.17 20.47 24.23
N VAL A 21 12.66 20.57 23.00
CA VAL A 21 11.83 20.55 21.79
C VAL A 21 12.11 19.32 20.93
N ASP A 22 11.10 18.82 20.24
CA ASP A 22 11.24 17.77 19.24
C ASP A 22 11.37 18.33 17.81
N ASP A 23 11.48 17.43 16.82
CA ASP A 23 11.68 17.81 15.41
C ASP A 23 10.36 18.38 14.81
N GLU A 24 10.48 19.26 13.80
CA GLU A 24 9.32 19.90 13.15
C GLU A 24 8.35 18.89 12.53
N ASP A 25 8.85 17.71 12.14
CA ASP A 25 8.09 16.61 11.55
C ASP A 25 7.43 15.65 12.59
N ARG A 26 7.63 15.87 13.91
CA ARG A 26 7.05 15.04 14.98
C ARG A 26 5.83 15.73 15.63
N GLU A 27 5.94 16.25 16.86
CA GLU A 27 4.85 17.00 17.53
C GLU A 27 5.03 18.51 17.30
N ASN A 28 6.26 18.96 17.02
CA ASN A 28 6.66 20.37 16.95
C ASN A 28 6.26 21.11 18.24
N GLU A 29 6.49 20.45 19.38
CA GLU A 29 6.10 20.88 20.73
C GLU A 29 7.33 21.05 21.61
N GLY A 30 7.13 21.68 22.77
CA GLY A 30 8.17 21.81 23.78
C GLY A 30 7.63 21.59 25.18
N ASP A 31 8.45 20.93 25.99
CA ASP A 31 8.13 20.59 27.38
C ASP A 31 9.06 21.32 28.33
N PHE A 32 8.51 21.81 29.45
CA PHE A 32 9.34 22.10 30.62
C PHE A 32 9.80 20.78 31.22
N LEU A 33 11.10 20.65 31.44
CA LEU A 33 11.73 19.39 31.84
C LEU A 33 12.77 19.62 32.93
N THR A 34 12.81 18.72 33.91
CA THR A 34 13.93 18.58 34.86
C THR A 34 13.94 17.16 35.45
N ALA A 35 14.91 16.85 36.31
CA ALA A 35 14.96 15.56 37.02
C ALA A 35 13.86 15.47 38.09
N ALA A 36 13.30 14.26 38.32
CA ALA A 36 12.27 14.02 39.34
C ALA A 36 12.70 14.47 40.74
N ARG A 37 14.00 14.35 41.05
CA ARG A 37 14.62 14.81 42.29
C ARG A 37 14.44 16.31 42.54
N ASN A 38 14.27 17.10 41.50
CA ASN A 38 14.07 18.55 41.60
C ASN A 38 12.60 18.93 41.85
N ALA A 39 11.70 17.97 42.07
CA ALA A 39 10.30 18.25 42.38
C ALA A 39 10.17 19.01 43.71
N THR A 40 9.86 20.30 43.64
CA THR A 40 9.43 21.12 44.77
C THR A 40 8.02 21.66 44.53
N PRO A 41 7.27 22.07 45.58
CA PRO A 41 5.95 22.68 45.41
C PRO A 41 5.97 23.91 44.50
N GLU A 42 7.01 24.74 44.58
CA GLU A 42 7.18 25.94 43.77
C GLU A 42 7.38 25.59 42.30
N LEU A 43 8.20 24.57 42.01
CA LEU A 43 8.46 24.10 40.64
C LEU A 43 7.21 23.44 40.03
N ILE A 44 6.48 22.62 40.78
CA ILE A 44 5.23 22.02 40.32
C ILE A 44 4.15 23.07 40.09
N ASN A 45 4.09 24.10 40.95
CA ASN A 45 3.19 25.23 40.75
C ASN A 45 3.57 26.04 39.49
N PHE A 46 4.86 26.26 39.26
CA PHE A 46 5.36 26.89 38.04
C PHE A 46 4.94 26.10 36.79
N MET A 47 5.19 24.79 36.78
CA MET A 47 4.79 23.87 35.70
C MET A 47 3.28 23.92 35.45
N ALA A 48 2.46 23.89 36.50
CA ALA A 48 1.00 23.97 36.37
C ALA A 48 0.52 25.34 35.83
N THR A 49 1.20 26.42 36.18
CA THR A 49 0.80 27.80 35.81
C THR A 49 1.24 28.17 34.40
N HIS A 50 2.48 27.79 34.04
CA HIS A 50 3.14 28.24 32.82
C HIS A 50 3.27 27.15 31.76
N GLY A 51 3.34 25.86 32.14
CA GLY A 51 3.21 24.76 31.20
C GLY A 51 1.74 24.56 30.83
N ARG A 52 0.88 24.47 31.86
CA ARG A 52 -0.58 24.25 31.76
C ARG A 52 -0.98 22.89 31.18
N GLY A 53 -0.03 22.13 30.63
CA GLY A 53 -0.20 20.76 30.15
C GLY A 53 -0.33 19.75 31.29
N LEU A 54 -0.13 18.48 30.94
CA LEU A 54 -0.24 17.38 31.89
C LEU A 54 1.12 17.11 32.54
N ILE A 55 1.21 17.35 33.85
CA ILE A 55 2.44 17.05 34.60
C ILE A 55 2.61 15.53 34.67
N CYS A 56 3.65 15.05 34.01
CA CYS A 56 4.00 13.64 33.94
C CYS A 56 5.35 13.40 34.63
N ALA A 57 5.56 12.17 35.11
CA ALA A 57 6.79 11.74 35.75
C ALA A 57 7.42 10.55 35.00
N PRO A 58 8.19 10.78 33.94
CA PRO A 58 8.91 9.71 33.26
C PRO A 58 9.87 8.98 34.20
N ILE A 59 9.84 7.65 34.16
CA ILE A 59 10.72 6.78 34.97
C ILE A 59 11.19 5.59 34.13
N SER A 60 12.34 5.02 34.50
CA SER A 60 12.91 3.82 33.85
C SER A 60 11.98 2.61 33.87
N GLU A 61 12.15 1.67 32.92
CA GLU A 61 11.36 0.43 32.91
C GLU A 61 11.61 -0.40 34.16
N GLN A 62 12.84 -0.40 34.68
CA GLN A 62 13.19 -1.05 35.94
C GLN A 62 12.36 -0.48 37.10
N ARG A 63 12.29 0.86 37.22
CA ARG A 63 11.56 1.48 38.31
C ARG A 63 10.05 1.25 38.22
N CYS A 64 9.48 1.23 37.01
CA CYS A 64 8.10 0.81 36.81
C CYS A 64 7.85 -0.62 37.32
N LYS A 65 8.78 -1.56 37.09
CA LYS A 65 8.66 -2.95 37.58
C LYS A 65 8.73 -3.03 39.10
N GLU A 66 9.67 -2.32 39.73
CA GLU A 66 9.82 -2.28 41.19
C GLU A 66 8.55 -1.75 41.90
N LEU A 67 7.89 -0.77 41.29
CA LEU A 67 6.70 -0.12 41.84
C LEU A 67 5.38 -0.73 41.35
N ASP A 68 5.41 -1.80 40.56
CA ASP A 68 4.22 -2.42 39.92
C ASP A 68 3.34 -1.37 39.19
N LEU A 69 3.99 -0.59 38.31
CA LEU A 69 3.35 0.44 37.49
C LEU A 69 3.15 -0.09 36.07
N ASN A 70 2.02 -0.76 35.88
CA ASN A 70 1.61 -1.28 34.57
C ASN A 70 1.08 -0.16 33.66
N LEU A 71 1.19 -0.35 32.34
CA LEU A 71 0.59 0.55 31.35
C LEU A 71 -0.92 0.64 31.57
N MET A 72 -1.49 1.85 31.49
CA MET A 72 -2.92 2.05 31.77
C MET A 72 -3.84 1.45 30.69
N VAL A 73 -3.32 1.26 29.47
CA VAL A 73 -4.00 0.61 28.35
C VAL A 73 -3.07 -0.42 27.71
N GLN A 74 -3.62 -1.53 27.23
CA GLN A 74 -2.85 -2.56 26.53
C GLN A 74 -2.58 -2.17 25.07
N ASP A 75 -3.59 -1.66 24.37
CA ASP A 75 -3.47 -1.20 22.98
C ASP A 75 -3.41 0.33 22.92
N ASN A 76 -2.20 0.87 22.81
CA ASN A 76 -1.99 2.31 22.69
C ASN A 76 -2.22 2.77 21.23
N THR A 77 -3.34 3.44 20.99
CA THR A 77 -3.78 3.86 19.64
C THR A 77 -3.48 5.34 19.34
N VAL A 78 -2.80 6.06 20.23
CA VAL A 78 -2.47 7.48 20.02
C VAL A 78 -1.30 7.64 19.05
N LEU A 79 -1.26 8.77 18.33
CA LEU A 79 -0.35 9.04 17.22
C LEU A 79 1.14 8.76 17.53
N HIS A 80 1.58 9.05 18.76
CA HIS A 80 2.99 8.91 19.20
C HIS A 80 3.19 7.84 20.31
N GLN A 81 2.14 7.07 20.62
CA GLN A 81 2.15 5.97 21.58
C GLN A 81 2.79 6.32 22.93
N THR A 82 2.44 7.48 23.50
CA THR A 82 2.96 7.93 24.80
C THR A 82 2.68 6.89 25.89
N PRO A 83 3.70 6.36 26.60
CA PRO A 83 3.59 5.15 27.40
C PRO A 83 3.10 5.43 28.83
N PHE A 84 1.85 5.88 28.96
CA PHE A 84 1.23 6.15 30.27
C PHE A 84 1.07 4.88 31.11
N THR A 85 1.56 4.91 32.34
CA THR A 85 1.19 3.94 33.37
C THR A 85 -0.11 4.33 34.04
N VAL A 86 -0.63 3.46 34.89
CA VAL A 86 -1.64 3.87 35.88
C VAL A 86 -1.16 5.10 36.65
N SER A 87 -2.04 6.09 36.80
CA SER A 87 -1.78 7.32 37.57
C SER A 87 -1.66 7.00 39.07
N VAL A 88 -0.84 7.75 39.79
CA VAL A 88 -0.56 7.49 41.22
C VAL A 88 -0.55 8.75 42.07
N ASP A 89 -0.82 8.56 43.36
CA ASP A 89 -0.56 9.51 44.45
C ASP A 89 0.14 8.80 45.62
N LEU A 90 1.01 9.49 46.34
CA LEU A 90 1.57 8.97 47.58
C LEU A 90 0.49 8.87 48.66
N ILE A 91 0.39 7.72 49.33
CA ILE A 91 -0.50 7.51 50.47
C ILE A 91 0.20 7.95 51.75
N GLY A 92 -0.48 8.76 52.58
CA GLY A 92 0.05 9.22 53.85
C GLY A 92 1.13 10.30 53.69
N ASN A 93 2.07 10.41 54.65
CA ASN A 93 3.18 11.38 54.61
C ASN A 93 2.73 12.86 54.44
N GLY A 94 1.54 13.17 54.94
CA GLY A 94 0.91 14.49 54.79
C GLY A 94 0.53 14.84 53.35
N CYS A 95 0.41 13.85 52.47
CA CYS A 95 -0.33 13.96 51.22
C CYS A 95 -1.83 13.84 51.54
N THR A 96 -2.67 14.65 50.89
CA THR A 96 -4.10 14.72 51.19
C THR A 96 -4.94 14.23 50.01
N THR A 97 -5.30 15.13 49.11
CA THR A 97 -6.10 14.82 47.91
C THR A 97 -5.23 14.44 46.72
N GLY A 98 -3.91 14.68 46.77
CA GLY A 98 -2.98 14.34 45.69
C GLY A 98 -2.75 15.46 44.68
N ILE A 99 -3.74 16.34 44.45
CA ILE A 99 -3.72 17.32 43.34
C ILE A 99 -2.91 18.59 43.62
N SER A 100 -2.69 18.95 44.89
CA SER A 100 -1.97 20.18 45.24
C SER A 100 -0.52 20.14 44.72
N ALA A 101 0.12 21.30 44.54
CA ALA A 101 1.52 21.32 44.12
C ALA A 101 2.44 20.63 45.14
N HIS A 102 2.11 20.72 46.43
CA HIS A 102 2.80 20.01 47.50
C HIS A 102 2.61 18.50 47.42
N ASP A 103 1.39 18.03 47.22
CA ASP A 103 1.07 16.60 47.16
C ASP A 103 1.72 15.97 45.92
N ARG A 104 1.59 16.61 44.75
CA ARG A 104 2.24 16.18 43.50
C ARG A 104 3.76 16.12 43.62
N ALA A 105 4.39 17.12 44.25
CA ALA A 105 5.84 17.10 44.49
C ALA A 105 6.25 15.90 45.36
N LYS A 106 5.52 15.63 46.46
CA LYS A 106 5.78 14.46 47.31
C LYS A 106 5.60 13.14 46.57
N THR A 107 4.55 13.01 45.74
CA THR A 107 4.33 11.82 44.91
C THR A 107 5.50 11.59 43.95
N ILE A 108 6.00 12.63 43.27
CA ILE A 108 7.15 12.51 42.37
C ILE A 108 8.42 12.11 43.14
N GLN A 109 8.66 12.67 44.33
CA GLN A 109 9.79 12.27 45.18
C GLN A 109 9.69 10.80 45.62
N ALA A 110 8.48 10.31 45.93
CA ALA A 110 8.26 8.90 46.26
C ALA A 110 8.58 7.95 45.09
N LEU A 111 8.35 8.38 43.84
CA LEU A 111 8.69 7.59 42.67
C LEU A 111 10.19 7.30 42.55
N ILE A 112 11.06 8.14 43.12
CA ILE A 112 12.52 7.94 43.10
C ILE A 112 13.10 7.39 44.41
N ASP A 113 12.36 7.43 45.51
CA ASP A 113 12.84 6.91 46.80
C ASP A 113 12.97 5.38 46.75
N PRO A 114 14.17 4.80 46.92
CA PRO A 114 14.39 3.35 46.85
C PRO A 114 13.59 2.55 47.88
N ASN A 115 13.09 3.18 48.94
CA ASN A 115 12.30 2.52 49.99
C ASN A 115 10.79 2.48 49.68
N THR A 116 10.33 3.24 48.68
CA THR A 116 8.91 3.26 48.29
C THR A 116 8.52 1.91 47.72
N LYS A 117 7.43 1.34 48.25
CA LYS A 117 6.84 0.07 47.83
C LYS A 117 5.60 0.32 46.98
N PRO A 118 5.17 -0.67 46.16
CA PRO A 118 3.95 -0.55 45.37
C PRO A 118 2.71 -0.13 46.16
N ASN A 119 2.57 -0.56 47.42
CA ASN A 119 1.42 -0.28 48.28
C ASN A 119 1.46 1.10 48.95
N ASP A 120 2.59 1.82 48.86
CA ASP A 120 2.68 3.21 49.33
C ASP A 120 2.07 4.20 48.30
N LEU A 121 1.72 3.69 47.11
CA LEU A 121 1.15 4.47 46.00
C LEU A 121 -0.33 4.10 45.79
N GLY A 122 -1.21 5.08 45.94
CA GLY A 122 -2.62 4.98 45.57
C GLY A 122 -2.79 4.96 44.07
N ARG A 123 -3.77 4.18 43.59
CA ARG A 123 -4.14 4.06 42.17
C ARG A 123 -5.68 4.14 42.07
N PRO A 124 -6.28 5.06 41.28
CA PRO A 124 -5.65 6.13 40.51
C PRO A 124 -5.10 7.27 41.41
N GLY A 125 -4.47 8.28 40.79
CA GLY A 125 -3.96 9.48 41.45
C GLY A 125 -3.74 10.62 40.45
N HIS A 126 -2.93 11.63 40.80
CA HIS A 126 -2.81 12.87 40.02
C HIS A 126 -1.44 13.10 39.38
N ILE A 127 -0.46 12.22 39.64
CA ILE A 127 0.76 12.13 38.84
C ILE A 127 0.62 11.00 37.84
N PHE A 128 1.06 11.24 36.61
CA PHE A 128 1.04 10.27 35.52
C PHE A 128 2.47 9.80 35.23
N PRO A 129 2.92 8.65 35.77
CA PRO A 129 4.20 8.12 35.39
C PRO A 129 4.19 7.67 33.93
N LEU A 130 5.32 7.90 33.26
CA LEU A 130 5.54 7.45 31.89
C LEU A 130 6.67 6.44 31.87
N LYS A 131 6.46 5.29 31.24
CA LYS A 131 7.49 4.26 31.13
C LYS A 131 8.47 4.59 30.01
N ALA A 132 9.63 5.13 30.35
CA ALA A 132 10.70 5.41 29.38
C ALA A 132 11.40 4.12 28.95
N LYS A 133 11.88 4.07 27.70
CA LYS A 133 12.77 3.00 27.24
C LYS A 133 14.14 3.09 27.91
N ASP A 134 14.70 1.94 28.29
CA ASP A 134 15.97 1.86 29.02
C ASP A 134 17.14 2.47 28.22
N GLU A 135 17.11 2.38 26.89
CA GLU A 135 18.12 2.98 26.02
C GLU A 135 17.85 4.47 25.72
N GLY A 136 16.78 5.05 26.27
CA GLY A 136 16.45 6.46 26.17
C GLY A 136 16.23 6.95 24.73
N VAL A 137 16.71 8.16 24.43
CA VAL A 137 16.45 8.82 23.13
C VAL A 137 17.10 8.11 21.96
N LEU A 138 18.07 7.23 22.22
CA LEU A 138 18.68 6.35 21.22
C LEU A 138 17.74 5.23 20.78
N ARG A 139 16.67 4.94 21.52
CA ARG A 139 15.65 3.95 21.13
C ARG A 139 14.35 4.61 20.71
N ARG A 140 13.90 5.64 21.43
CA ARG A 140 12.68 6.41 21.10
C ARG A 140 12.95 7.90 21.29
N ALA A 141 12.91 8.65 20.20
CA ALA A 141 13.08 10.11 20.23
C ALA A 141 11.80 10.80 20.72
N GLY A 142 11.62 10.90 22.04
CA GLY A 142 10.48 11.58 22.66
C GLY A 142 10.85 12.26 23.98
N HIS A 143 9.99 13.17 24.45
CA HIS A 143 10.18 13.93 25.69
C HIS A 143 10.29 13.02 26.93
N THR A 144 9.55 11.90 26.93
CA THR A 144 9.65 10.84 27.95
C THR A 144 11.08 10.35 28.11
N GLU A 145 11.69 9.86 27.03
CA GLU A 145 13.06 9.36 27.03
C GLU A 145 14.08 10.47 27.30
N ALA A 146 13.88 11.66 26.73
CA ALA A 146 14.78 12.80 26.92
C ALA A 146 14.91 13.20 28.39
N SER A 147 13.81 13.17 29.15
CA SER A 147 13.80 13.52 30.57
C SER A 147 14.60 12.55 31.44
N VAL A 148 14.47 11.24 31.19
CA VAL A 148 15.20 10.19 31.90
C VAL A 148 16.69 10.25 31.55
N ASP A 149 17.02 10.51 30.28
CA ASP A 149 18.41 10.66 29.84
C ASP A 149 19.09 11.88 30.45
N LEU A 150 18.44 13.04 30.42
CA LEU A 150 19.01 14.26 31.00
C LEU A 150 19.17 14.15 32.51
N ALA A 151 18.23 13.51 33.22
CA ALA A 151 18.36 13.22 34.65
C ALA A 151 19.58 12.31 34.94
N ARG A 152 19.75 11.25 34.15
CA ARG A 152 20.90 10.34 34.25
C ARG A 152 22.22 11.04 33.94
N LEU A 153 22.28 11.85 32.89
CA LEU A 153 23.47 12.63 32.51
C LEU A 153 23.82 13.71 33.55
N ALA A 154 22.82 14.21 34.29
CA ALA A 154 23.02 15.09 35.44
C ALA A 154 23.55 14.35 36.69
N GLY A 155 23.60 13.02 36.69
CA GLY A 155 24.06 12.20 37.81
C GLY A 155 22.95 11.87 38.83
N PHE A 156 21.69 11.97 38.42
CA PHE A 156 20.52 11.65 39.25
C PHE A 156 19.89 10.31 38.85
N GLU A 157 18.85 9.93 39.58
CA GLU A 157 18.01 8.78 39.26
C GLU A 157 17.45 8.89 37.83
N PRO A 158 17.23 7.75 37.14
CA PRO A 158 16.65 7.72 35.80
C PRO A 158 15.14 8.01 35.84
N ALA A 159 14.80 9.23 36.26
CA ALA A 159 13.45 9.73 36.48
C ALA A 159 13.41 11.25 36.27
N GLY A 160 12.42 11.71 35.51
CA GLY A 160 12.21 13.11 35.16
C GLY A 160 10.83 13.64 35.53
N ILE A 161 10.60 14.92 35.27
CA ILE A 161 9.30 15.59 35.31
C ILE A 161 9.18 16.37 34.02
N ILE A 162 8.05 16.22 33.33
CA ILE A 162 7.75 16.96 32.11
C ILE A 162 6.35 17.56 32.18
N VAL A 163 6.15 18.67 31.48
CA VAL A 163 4.83 19.23 31.18
C VAL A 163 4.89 19.98 29.86
N GLU A 164 3.91 19.75 28.99
CA GLU A 164 3.82 20.44 27.71
C GLU A 164 3.53 21.93 27.92
N ILE A 165 4.08 22.78 27.06
CA ILE A 165 3.94 24.24 27.15
C ILE A 165 2.83 24.73 26.23
N MET A 166 1.80 25.33 26.81
CA MET A 166 0.71 25.98 26.07
C MET A 166 0.80 27.50 26.10
N ASN A 167 0.37 28.12 24.99
CA ASN A 167 0.10 29.55 24.89
C ASN A 167 -1.06 29.97 25.80
N GLU A 168 -1.23 31.29 25.96
CA GLU A 168 -2.26 31.81 26.85
C GLU A 168 -3.69 31.45 26.43
N ASP A 169 -3.90 31.29 25.12
CA ASP A 169 -5.16 30.90 24.49
C ASP A 169 -5.44 29.38 24.53
N GLY A 170 -4.52 28.59 25.09
CA GLY A 170 -4.62 27.13 25.17
C GLY A 170 -4.13 26.38 23.93
N SER A 171 -3.61 27.07 22.91
CA SER A 171 -2.90 26.42 21.80
C SER A 171 -1.49 25.98 22.22
N MET A 172 -0.92 24.98 21.55
CA MET A 172 0.44 24.51 21.84
C MET A 172 1.50 25.55 21.44
N ALA A 173 2.47 25.81 22.33
CA ALA A 173 3.57 26.72 22.04
C ALA A 173 4.57 26.06 21.06
N ARG A 174 4.82 26.73 19.94
CA ARG A 174 5.79 26.31 18.91
C ARG A 174 7.14 27.02 19.12
N LEU A 175 8.18 26.56 18.43
CA LEU A 175 9.56 27.03 18.63
C LEU A 175 9.74 28.57 18.75
N PRO A 176 9.11 29.43 17.92
CA PRO A 176 9.22 30.88 18.09
C PRO A 176 8.71 31.38 19.46
N GLN A 177 7.57 30.85 19.92
CA GLN A 177 6.97 31.20 21.21
C GLN A 177 7.79 30.61 22.37
N LEU A 178 8.30 29.40 22.20
CA LEU A 178 9.16 28.74 23.19
C LEU A 178 10.46 29.51 23.43
N LEU A 179 11.04 30.14 22.39
CA LEU A 179 12.20 31.02 22.53
C LEU A 179 11.88 32.28 23.35
N GLU A 180 10.68 32.83 23.21
CA GLU A 180 10.23 33.97 24.02
C GLU A 180 10.01 33.56 25.48
N ILE A 181 9.40 32.40 25.71
CA ILE A 181 9.19 31.82 27.05
C ILE A 181 10.53 31.52 27.72
N ALA A 182 11.47 30.89 26.99
CA ALA A 182 12.84 30.63 27.46
C ALA A 182 13.51 31.92 27.93
N LYS A 183 13.41 33.00 27.14
CA LYS A 183 13.98 34.30 27.51
C LYS A 183 13.26 34.94 28.69
N LYS A 184 11.92 34.86 28.75
CA LYS A 184 11.10 35.44 29.83
C LYS A 184 11.44 34.86 31.19
N PHE A 185 11.71 33.55 31.24
CA PHE A 185 11.96 32.83 32.50
C PHE A 185 13.43 32.46 32.71
N ASP A 186 14.35 32.96 31.86
CA ASP A 186 15.79 32.65 31.89
C ASP A 186 16.08 31.14 31.89
N LEU A 187 15.45 30.42 30.96
CA LEU A 187 15.56 28.97 30.81
C LEU A 187 16.38 28.62 29.57
N LYS A 188 17.17 27.55 29.68
CA LYS A 188 17.84 26.94 28.54
C LYS A 188 16.83 26.18 27.70
N ILE A 189 17.06 26.17 26.39
CA ILE A 189 16.25 25.46 25.40
C ILE A 189 17.15 24.61 24.52
N VAL A 190 16.86 23.32 24.42
CA VAL A 190 17.64 22.31 23.67
C VAL A 190 16.71 21.44 22.83
N SER A 191 17.25 20.73 21.84
CA SER A 191 16.47 19.79 21.04
C SER A 191 16.76 18.33 21.39
N ILE A 192 15.78 17.44 21.21
CA ILE A 192 15.97 15.99 21.31
C ILE A 192 17.02 15.53 20.29
N LYS A 193 17.08 16.17 19.12
CA LYS A 193 18.10 15.89 18.10
C LYS A 193 19.51 16.12 18.65
N ASP A 194 19.76 17.28 19.27
CA ASP A 194 21.06 17.59 19.86
C ASP A 194 21.40 16.64 21.02
N LEU A 195 20.38 16.20 21.79
CA LEU A 195 20.57 15.20 22.85
C LEU A 195 20.96 13.83 22.29
N ILE A 196 20.33 13.39 21.19
CA ILE A 196 20.71 12.16 20.49
C ILE A 196 22.15 12.28 19.99
N GLU A 197 22.52 13.39 19.33
CA GLU A 197 23.88 13.61 18.85
C GLU A 197 24.91 13.61 19.99
N TYR A 198 24.59 14.26 21.10
CA TYR A 198 25.41 14.28 22.31
C TYR A 198 25.62 12.87 22.88
N ARG A 199 24.53 12.10 23.00
CA ARG A 199 24.60 10.72 23.48
C ARG A 199 25.38 9.82 22.52
N LEU A 200 25.20 9.94 21.21
CA LEU A 200 25.95 9.16 20.22
C LEU A 200 27.46 9.45 20.19
N GLN A 201 27.90 10.59 20.73
CA GLN A 201 29.31 10.90 20.89
C GLN A 201 29.92 10.27 22.15
N LYS A 202 29.11 9.98 23.16
CA LYS A 202 29.57 9.52 24.50
C LYS A 202 29.21 8.08 24.82
N ASP A 203 28.10 7.59 24.28
CA ASP A 203 27.55 6.26 24.47
C ASP A 203 27.71 5.46 23.16
N SER A 204 28.15 4.20 23.26
CA SER A 204 28.03 3.23 22.18
C SER A 204 27.09 2.11 22.62
N LEU A 205 26.03 1.85 21.85
CA LEU A 205 25.18 0.68 22.07
C LEU A 205 25.71 -0.57 21.38
N VAL A 206 26.82 -0.45 20.66
CA VAL A 206 27.41 -1.51 19.85
C VAL A 206 28.90 -1.64 20.08
N GLU A 207 29.40 -2.87 20.01
CA GLU A 207 30.80 -3.22 20.16
C GLU A 207 31.23 -4.15 19.02
N GLU A 208 32.37 -3.86 18.38
CA GLU A 208 32.95 -4.78 17.40
C GLU A 208 33.62 -5.94 18.13
N LEU A 209 33.25 -7.17 17.79
CA LEU A 209 33.78 -8.38 18.43
C LEU A 209 34.97 -8.97 17.65
N VAL A 210 34.76 -9.20 16.36
CA VAL A 210 35.73 -9.90 15.51
C VAL A 210 35.52 -9.49 14.06
N SER A 211 36.61 -9.50 13.28
CA SER A 211 36.55 -9.37 11.84
C SER A 211 37.36 -10.46 11.14
N VAL A 212 36.85 -10.94 10.00
CA VAL A 212 37.44 -12.02 9.20
C VAL A 212 37.28 -11.75 7.71
N GLU A 213 38.19 -12.26 6.89
CA GLU A 213 38.00 -12.34 5.44
C GLU A 213 36.95 -13.41 5.11
N MET A 214 36.02 -13.08 4.22
CA MET A 214 34.83 -13.89 3.91
C MET A 214 34.65 -14.00 2.39
N PRO A 215 35.34 -14.96 1.74
CA PRO A 215 35.08 -15.29 0.34
C PRO A 215 33.73 -16.00 0.23
N THR A 216 32.85 -15.47 -0.62
CA THR A 216 31.51 -16.02 -0.88
C THR A 216 31.33 -16.31 -2.37
N LYS A 217 30.24 -17.00 -2.73
CA LYS A 217 29.87 -17.18 -4.14
C LYS A 217 29.55 -15.86 -4.87
N LYS A 218 29.27 -14.79 -4.11
CA LYS A 218 28.80 -13.50 -4.63
C LYS A 218 29.89 -12.42 -4.63
N GLY A 219 31.07 -12.73 -4.11
CA GLY A 219 32.15 -11.76 -3.94
C GLY A 219 33.02 -12.04 -2.73
N HIS A 220 34.08 -11.23 -2.60
CA HIS A 220 35.00 -11.31 -1.47
C HIS A 220 34.83 -10.09 -0.57
N PHE A 221 34.43 -10.34 0.67
CA PHE A 221 34.08 -9.32 1.66
C PHE A 221 34.88 -9.51 2.94
N LYS A 222 35.01 -8.44 3.72
CA LYS A 222 35.36 -8.53 5.14
C LYS A 222 34.06 -8.66 5.95
N LEU A 223 33.93 -9.71 6.75
CA LEU A 223 32.80 -9.88 7.68
C LEU A 223 33.20 -9.37 9.06
N VAL A 224 32.37 -8.50 9.63
CA VAL A 224 32.55 -7.94 10.98
C VAL A 224 31.34 -8.28 11.83
N ALA A 225 31.57 -8.78 13.05
CA ALA A 225 30.52 -9.05 14.02
C ALA A 225 30.42 -7.93 15.05
N PHE A 226 29.20 -7.46 15.29
CA PHE A 226 28.86 -6.44 16.28
C PHE A 226 27.98 -7.05 17.36
N ARG A 227 28.21 -6.67 18.62
CA ARG A 227 27.37 -7.00 19.78
C ARG A 227 26.62 -5.77 20.24
N GLN A 228 25.31 -5.90 20.43
CA GLN A 228 24.53 -4.91 21.17
C GLN A 228 24.81 -5.05 22.66
N THR A 229 25.22 -3.97 23.31
CA THR A 229 25.74 -3.99 24.70
C THR A 229 24.69 -4.39 25.73
N HIS A 230 23.41 -4.07 25.50
CA HIS A 230 22.33 -4.33 26.45
C HIS A 230 21.68 -5.71 26.31
N THR A 231 21.53 -6.19 25.08
CA THR A 231 20.81 -7.45 24.80
C THR A 231 21.76 -8.62 24.56
N ASN A 232 23.06 -8.33 24.35
CA ASN A 232 24.05 -9.27 23.79
C ASN A 232 23.68 -9.85 22.42
N GLU A 233 22.68 -9.29 21.74
CA GLU A 233 22.37 -9.70 20.37
C GLU A 233 23.53 -9.38 19.44
N GLN A 234 23.73 -10.25 18.46
CA GLN A 234 24.81 -10.13 17.49
C GLN A 234 24.26 -9.75 16.10
N HIS A 235 24.97 -8.86 15.44
CA HIS A 235 24.70 -8.41 14.08
C HIS A 235 25.96 -8.50 13.24
N LEU A 236 25.81 -8.58 11.93
CA LEU A 236 26.93 -8.81 11.02
C LEU A 236 26.98 -7.73 9.94
N ALA A 237 28.18 -7.29 9.57
CA ALA A 237 28.40 -6.41 8.43
C ALA A 237 29.36 -7.07 7.44
N LEU A 238 28.91 -7.28 6.20
CA LEU A 238 29.77 -7.63 5.07
C LEU A 238 30.23 -6.35 4.40
N ILE A 239 31.54 -6.14 4.36
CA ILE A 239 32.17 -4.90 3.93
C ILE A 239 33.02 -5.16 2.69
N LYS A 240 32.87 -4.30 1.69
CA LYS A 240 33.72 -4.24 0.51
C LYS A 240 34.42 -2.88 0.45
N GLY A 241 35.73 -2.90 0.21
CA GLY A 241 36.52 -1.70 -0.02
C GLY A 241 36.65 -0.78 1.21
N THR A 242 37.02 0.47 0.96
CA THR A 242 37.19 1.53 1.98
C THR A 242 36.65 2.85 1.44
N TRP A 243 36.28 3.76 2.34
CA TRP A 243 35.69 5.05 2.02
C TRP A 243 36.22 6.17 2.90
N SER A 244 36.13 7.40 2.40
CA SER A 244 36.36 8.61 3.19
C SER A 244 35.07 9.09 3.87
N LYS A 245 35.20 9.95 4.89
CA LYS A 245 34.08 10.39 5.74
C LYS A 245 32.93 11.05 4.96
N ASP A 246 33.25 11.79 3.90
CA ASP A 246 32.28 12.55 3.09
C ASP A 246 31.79 11.81 1.83
N GLU A 247 32.31 10.59 1.59
CA GLU A 247 31.95 9.76 0.43
C GLU A 247 30.60 9.09 0.66
N SER A 248 29.76 9.04 -0.38
CA SER A 248 28.48 8.35 -0.29
C SER A 248 28.64 6.88 -0.57
N VAL A 249 28.36 6.04 0.43
CA VAL A 249 28.63 4.60 0.42
C VAL A 249 27.38 3.81 0.07
N MET A 250 27.52 2.78 -0.76
CA MET A 250 26.42 1.88 -1.08
C MET A 250 26.12 0.97 0.12
N VAL A 251 24.90 1.04 0.67
CA VAL A 251 24.52 0.29 1.87
C VAL A 251 23.23 -0.46 1.65
N ARG A 252 23.22 -1.74 2.03
CA ARG A 252 22.02 -2.56 2.22
C ARG A 252 21.85 -2.87 3.70
N VAL A 253 20.77 -2.41 4.31
CA VAL A 253 20.35 -2.90 5.63
C VAL A 253 19.36 -4.04 5.41
N HIS A 254 19.78 -5.25 5.73
CA HIS A 254 19.03 -6.50 5.52
C HIS A 254 18.60 -7.08 6.86
N SER A 255 17.29 -7.25 7.06
CA SER A 255 16.76 -7.99 8.22
C SER A 255 16.84 -9.48 7.94
N SER A 256 17.41 -10.25 8.86
CA SER A 256 17.59 -11.69 8.74
C SER A 256 16.27 -12.40 8.41
N CYS A 257 16.36 -13.37 7.50
CA CYS A 257 15.23 -14.17 7.07
C CYS A 257 15.69 -15.61 6.86
N PHE A 258 15.76 -16.42 7.91
CA PHE A 258 16.20 -17.82 7.86
C PHE A 258 15.56 -18.60 6.69
N THR A 259 14.24 -18.49 6.54
CA THR A 259 13.51 -19.19 5.47
C THR A 259 13.93 -18.70 4.08
N GLY A 260 14.22 -17.41 3.89
CA GLY A 260 14.56 -16.84 2.59
C GLY A 260 16.05 -16.96 2.29
N ASP A 261 16.88 -16.54 3.24
CA ASP A 261 18.31 -16.37 3.11
C ASP A 261 19.06 -17.71 3.18
N ILE A 262 18.59 -18.66 4.03
CA ILE A 262 19.23 -19.97 4.21
C ILE A 262 18.51 -21.09 3.45
N LEU A 263 17.18 -21.13 3.51
CA LEU A 263 16.38 -22.20 2.88
C LEU A 263 15.90 -21.85 1.46
N HIS A 264 16.21 -20.66 0.95
CA HIS A 264 15.80 -20.21 -0.39
C HIS A 264 14.29 -20.31 -0.64
N SER A 265 13.48 -19.95 0.37
CA SER A 265 12.03 -20.03 0.30
C SER A 265 11.45 -19.15 -0.81
N LEU A 266 10.68 -19.79 -1.71
CA LEU A 266 9.94 -19.13 -2.78
C LEU A 266 8.76 -18.28 -2.27
N ARG A 267 8.39 -18.36 -0.97
CA ARG A 267 7.29 -17.57 -0.38
C ARG A 267 7.66 -16.11 -0.10
N CYS A 268 8.94 -15.77 -0.15
CA CYS A 268 9.44 -14.41 0.00
C CYS A 268 10.49 -14.10 -1.06
N ASP A 269 11.05 -12.90 -1.03
CA ASP A 269 12.11 -12.43 -1.92
C ASP A 269 13.37 -12.02 -1.13
N CYS A 270 13.48 -12.40 0.15
CA CYS A 270 14.56 -11.93 1.01
C CYS A 270 15.93 -12.47 0.58
N GLY A 271 16.05 -13.78 0.34
CA GLY A 271 17.31 -14.40 -0.06
C GLY A 271 17.82 -13.84 -1.40
N ASP A 272 16.94 -13.74 -2.39
CA ASP A 272 17.27 -13.15 -3.69
C ASP A 272 17.68 -11.67 -3.57
N GLN A 273 17.05 -10.91 -2.67
CA GLN A 273 17.47 -9.52 -2.40
C GLN A 273 18.83 -9.43 -1.70
N LEU A 274 19.15 -10.37 -0.80
CA LEU A 274 20.46 -10.43 -0.15
C LEU A 274 21.56 -10.71 -1.17
N ASP A 275 21.36 -11.73 -1.99
CA ASP A 275 22.26 -12.12 -3.08
C ASP A 275 22.48 -10.95 -4.05
N ALA A 276 21.41 -10.32 -4.54
CA ALA A 276 21.50 -9.18 -5.45
C ALA A 276 22.23 -7.99 -4.82
N ALA A 277 22.00 -7.69 -3.54
CA ALA A 277 22.69 -6.61 -2.86
C ALA A 277 24.20 -6.88 -2.70
N MET A 278 24.58 -8.13 -2.40
CA MET A 278 25.98 -8.54 -2.35
C MET A 278 26.65 -8.40 -3.73
N GLU A 279 26.00 -8.86 -4.80
CA GLU A 279 26.50 -8.74 -6.17
C GLU A 279 26.65 -7.28 -6.61
N MET A 280 25.69 -6.42 -6.29
CA MET A 280 25.77 -4.97 -6.55
C MET A 280 26.96 -4.32 -5.86
N ILE A 281 27.19 -4.64 -4.58
CA ILE A 281 28.30 -4.09 -3.81
C ILE A 281 29.65 -4.66 -4.27
N GLU A 282 29.71 -5.94 -4.64
CA GLU A 282 30.90 -6.54 -5.24
C GLU A 282 31.26 -5.83 -6.54
N ALA A 283 30.28 -5.58 -7.42
CA ALA A 283 30.48 -4.90 -8.69
C ALA A 283 30.91 -3.43 -8.52
N GLU A 284 30.36 -2.72 -7.52
CA GLU A 284 30.78 -1.35 -7.17
C GLU A 284 32.21 -1.34 -6.60
N GLY A 285 32.64 -2.44 -5.97
CA GLY A 285 33.94 -2.56 -5.29
C GLY A 285 34.01 -1.83 -3.94
N LYS A 286 32.93 -1.18 -3.52
CA LYS A 286 32.82 -0.48 -2.23
C LYS A 286 31.38 -0.52 -1.69
N GLY A 287 31.20 -0.88 -0.43
CA GLY A 287 29.89 -0.84 0.22
C GLY A 287 29.73 -1.78 1.41
N VAL A 288 28.53 -1.78 1.99
CA VAL A 288 28.18 -2.59 3.17
C VAL A 288 26.83 -3.28 3.01
N VAL A 289 26.79 -4.60 3.25
CA VAL A 289 25.56 -5.31 3.61
C VAL A 289 25.53 -5.49 5.12
N LEU A 290 24.68 -4.72 5.79
CA LEU A 290 24.43 -4.83 7.22
C LEU A 290 23.30 -5.84 7.46
N TYR A 291 23.64 -7.00 7.97
CA TYR A 291 22.74 -8.09 8.28
C TYR A 291 22.29 -8.02 9.75
N MET A 292 21.09 -7.46 9.97
CA MET A 292 20.46 -7.30 11.26
C MET A 292 19.74 -8.58 11.66
N ASN A 293 20.02 -9.12 12.85
CA ASN A 293 19.41 -10.36 13.34
C ASN A 293 17.96 -10.12 13.83
N GLN A 294 17.07 -9.77 12.92
CA GLN A 294 15.68 -9.34 13.16
C GLN A 294 14.70 -10.18 12.34
N GLU A 295 14.56 -11.45 12.71
CA GLU A 295 13.68 -12.39 12.00
C GLU A 295 12.20 -11.98 12.08
N GLY A 296 11.47 -12.19 10.99
CA GLY A 296 10.02 -11.97 10.95
C GLY A 296 9.59 -10.50 11.12
N ARG A 297 10.48 -9.53 10.92
CA ARG A 297 10.31 -8.10 11.29
C ARG A 297 10.35 -7.85 12.80
N GLY A 298 11.13 -8.63 13.53
CA GLY A 298 11.33 -8.49 14.97
C GLY A 298 10.49 -9.43 15.83
N ILE A 299 9.53 -10.16 15.24
CA ILE A 299 8.67 -11.10 15.98
C ILE A 299 9.28 -12.50 16.17
N GLY A 300 10.40 -12.78 15.50
CA GLY A 300 11.09 -14.07 15.56
C GLY A 300 10.54 -15.14 14.61
N LEU A 301 11.32 -16.22 14.41
CA LEU A 301 11.04 -17.28 13.44
C LEU A 301 9.73 -18.02 13.75
N LEU A 302 9.50 -18.38 15.02
CA LEU A 302 8.32 -19.14 15.41
C LEU A 302 7.02 -18.38 15.09
N ASN A 303 6.97 -17.10 15.42
CA ASN A 303 5.79 -16.28 15.16
C ASN A 303 5.59 -16.00 13.68
N LYS A 304 6.67 -15.89 12.90
CA LYS A 304 6.60 -15.88 11.44
C LYS A 304 5.98 -17.15 10.86
N LEU A 305 6.32 -18.32 11.39
CA LEU A 305 5.72 -19.59 10.96
C LEU A 305 4.23 -19.67 11.34
N LYS A 306 3.84 -19.17 12.52
CA LYS A 306 2.42 -19.01 12.88
C LYS A 306 1.69 -18.08 11.91
N ALA A 307 2.33 -16.97 11.51
CA ALA A 307 1.75 -16.06 10.52
C ALA A 307 1.60 -16.72 9.14
N TYR A 308 2.53 -17.59 8.73
CA TYR A 308 2.36 -18.40 7.53
C TYR A 308 1.18 -19.35 7.62
N LYS A 309 0.94 -19.96 8.78
CA LYS A 309 -0.21 -20.84 8.97
C LYS A 309 -1.53 -20.09 8.80
N LEU A 310 -1.63 -18.90 9.38
CA LEU A 310 -2.80 -18.02 9.20
C LEU A 310 -2.95 -17.52 7.75
N GLN A 311 -1.83 -17.31 7.04
CA GLN A 311 -1.88 -16.97 5.62
C GLN A 311 -2.37 -18.12 4.74
N GLU A 312 -2.02 -19.37 5.07
CA GLU A 312 -2.58 -20.56 4.42
C GLU A 312 -4.10 -20.66 4.65
N GLU A 313 -4.60 -20.08 5.74
CA GLU A 313 -6.02 -20.00 6.09
C GLU A 313 -6.71 -18.76 5.51
N GLY A 314 -6.01 -17.99 4.66
CA GLY A 314 -6.59 -16.93 3.82
C GLY A 314 -6.30 -15.50 4.26
N MET A 315 -5.59 -15.30 5.38
CA MET A 315 -5.16 -13.95 5.80
C MET A 315 -4.00 -13.44 4.94
N ASP A 316 -3.89 -12.13 4.76
CA ASP A 316 -2.64 -11.56 4.25
C ASP A 316 -1.58 -11.42 5.35
N THR A 317 -0.35 -11.04 4.99
CA THR A 317 0.76 -10.91 5.94
C THR A 317 0.53 -9.87 7.03
N VAL A 318 -0.20 -8.79 6.76
CA VAL A 318 -0.53 -7.76 7.75
C VAL A 318 -1.62 -8.27 8.68
N GLU A 319 -2.67 -8.86 8.12
CA GLU A 319 -3.79 -9.45 8.87
C GLU A 319 -3.29 -10.56 9.81
N ALA A 320 -2.45 -11.47 9.31
CA ALA A 320 -1.88 -12.55 10.11
C ALA A 320 -1.03 -12.03 11.28
N ASN A 321 -0.26 -10.97 11.09
CA ASN A 321 0.53 -10.37 12.18
C ASN A 321 -0.36 -9.69 13.23
N LEU A 322 -1.38 -8.95 12.79
CA LEU A 322 -2.36 -8.31 13.68
C LEU A 322 -3.14 -9.35 14.49
N SER A 323 -3.57 -10.44 13.85
CA SER A 323 -4.25 -11.56 14.54
C SER A 323 -3.37 -12.28 15.56
N LEU A 324 -2.05 -12.22 15.42
CA LEU A 324 -1.09 -12.75 16.40
C LEU A 324 -0.71 -11.74 17.49
N GLY A 325 -1.30 -10.54 17.49
CA GLY A 325 -1.04 -9.49 18.48
C GLY A 325 0.25 -8.71 18.26
N PHE A 326 0.83 -8.74 17.05
CA PHE A 326 2.05 -8.01 16.72
C PHE A 326 1.76 -6.75 15.91
N GLN A 327 2.57 -5.71 16.10
CA GLN A 327 2.56 -4.53 15.23
C GLN A 327 3.01 -4.89 13.81
N GLN A 328 2.72 -3.98 12.87
CA GLN A 328 3.06 -4.17 11.46
C GLN A 328 4.59 -4.20 11.19
N ASP A 329 5.40 -3.67 12.11
CA ASP A 329 6.86 -3.61 12.05
C ASP A 329 7.47 -3.34 13.45
N GLU A 330 8.22 -4.29 14.02
CA GLU A 330 8.83 -4.21 15.38
C GLU A 330 10.35 -3.98 15.31
N ARG A 331 10.90 -3.63 14.14
CA ARG A 331 12.35 -3.60 13.93
C ARG A 331 13.04 -2.43 14.63
N ASP A 332 14.23 -2.70 15.15
CA ASP A 332 15.15 -1.69 15.67
C ASP A 332 15.98 -1.08 14.53
N TYR A 333 15.79 0.21 14.28
CA TYR A 333 16.59 0.96 13.30
C TYR A 333 17.79 1.69 13.93
N GLY A 334 17.79 1.87 15.25
CA GLY A 334 18.82 2.62 15.97
C GLY A 334 20.14 1.88 16.07
N ILE A 335 20.10 0.57 16.34
CA ILE A 335 21.32 -0.26 16.37
C ILE A 335 21.98 -0.30 15.00
N GLY A 336 21.19 -0.47 13.92
CA GLY A 336 21.74 -0.48 12.57
C GLY A 336 22.40 0.84 12.19
N ALA A 337 21.82 1.97 12.60
CA ALA A 337 22.40 3.29 12.38
C ALA A 337 23.73 3.48 13.12
N GLN A 338 23.84 2.99 14.37
CA GLN A 338 25.08 3.07 15.13
C GLN A 338 26.20 2.22 14.53
N ILE A 339 25.89 1.01 14.05
CA ILE A 339 26.88 0.17 13.35
C ILE A 339 27.44 0.90 12.13
N LEU A 340 26.57 1.49 11.30
CA LEU A 340 27.01 2.25 10.12
C LEU A 340 27.89 3.44 10.49
N ARG A 341 27.57 4.14 11.58
CA ARG A 341 28.38 5.26 12.09
C ARG A 341 29.74 4.79 12.62
N GLN A 342 29.80 3.66 13.34
CA GLN A 342 31.05 3.07 13.82
C GLN A 342 31.94 2.61 12.66
N LEU A 343 31.34 2.18 11.54
CA LEU A 343 32.03 1.91 10.28
C LEU A 343 32.47 3.19 9.52
N GLY A 344 32.24 4.38 10.08
CA GLY A 344 32.64 5.66 9.50
C GLY A 344 31.77 6.14 8.34
N ILE A 345 30.56 5.58 8.17
CA ILE A 345 29.61 5.97 7.11
C ILE A 345 28.75 7.13 7.62
N GLN A 346 28.66 8.19 6.82
CA GLN A 346 27.77 9.33 7.07
C GLN A 346 26.76 9.55 5.93
N LYS A 347 27.20 9.33 4.68
CA LYS A 347 26.35 9.45 3.49
C LYS A 347 26.08 8.09 2.88
N ILE A 348 24.82 7.82 2.58
CA ILE A 348 24.32 6.50 2.21
C ILE A 348 23.60 6.55 0.85
N ARG A 349 24.02 5.68 -0.07
CA ARG A 349 23.24 5.24 -1.24
C ARG A 349 22.53 3.95 -0.85
N LEU A 350 21.27 4.07 -0.43
CA LEU A 350 20.53 2.99 0.21
C LEU A 350 19.94 2.02 -0.82
N ILE A 351 20.31 0.74 -0.77
CA ILE A 351 19.69 -0.33 -1.57
C ILE A 351 18.35 -0.75 -0.95
N SER A 352 17.25 -0.16 -1.42
CA SER A 352 15.91 -0.37 -0.86
C SER A 352 14.77 -0.10 -1.86
N ASN A 353 13.68 -0.85 -1.73
CA ASN A 353 12.44 -0.66 -2.50
C ASN A 353 11.35 0.12 -1.73
N ASN A 354 11.61 0.55 -0.48
CA ASN A 354 10.62 1.21 0.37
C ASN A 354 10.96 2.71 0.58
N PRO A 355 10.19 3.64 0.00
CA PRO A 355 10.46 5.07 0.07
C PRO A 355 10.06 5.73 1.41
N LYS A 356 9.19 5.10 2.22
CA LYS A 356 8.60 5.71 3.43
C LYS A 356 9.52 5.68 4.67
N LYS A 357 10.58 4.87 4.66
CA LYS A 357 11.39 4.58 5.87
C LYS A 357 12.57 5.53 6.10
N ARG A 358 12.40 6.80 5.73
CA ARG A 358 13.45 7.82 5.78
C ARG A 358 13.56 8.50 7.15
N VAL A 359 12.46 8.52 7.90
CA VAL A 359 12.33 9.25 9.16
C VAL A 359 12.94 8.43 10.29
N GLY A 360 14.00 8.93 10.93
CA GLY A 360 14.69 8.30 12.05
C GLY A 360 16.22 8.18 11.91
N LEU A 361 16.77 8.27 10.69
CA LEU A 361 18.23 8.17 10.45
C LEU A 361 18.98 9.51 10.59
N ILE A 362 18.28 10.63 10.39
CA ILE A 362 18.85 12.00 10.49
C ILE A 362 19.42 12.25 11.89
N GLY A 363 18.73 11.79 12.93
CA GLY A 363 19.20 11.90 14.33
C GLY A 363 20.51 11.15 14.60
N TYR A 364 20.88 10.18 13.75
CA TYR A 364 22.15 9.45 13.88
C TYR A 364 23.32 10.12 13.15
N GLY A 365 23.08 11.25 12.47
CA GLY A 365 24.06 11.88 11.58
C GLY A 365 24.27 11.09 10.28
N LEU A 366 23.25 10.32 9.86
CA LEU A 366 23.25 9.58 8.60
C LEU A 366 22.34 10.27 7.57
N GLU A 367 22.90 10.56 6.40
CA GLU A 367 22.22 11.19 5.27
C GLU A 367 22.01 10.16 4.16
N ILE A 368 20.77 9.95 3.72
CA ILE A 368 20.49 9.15 2.52
C ILE A 368 20.57 10.07 1.29
N THR A 369 21.63 9.94 0.49
CA THR A 369 21.84 10.75 -0.72
C THR A 369 21.10 10.19 -1.94
N GLU A 370 20.87 8.87 -1.97
CA GLU A 370 20.24 8.16 -3.07
C GLU A 370 19.50 6.92 -2.57
N THR A 371 18.45 6.49 -3.27
CA THR A 371 17.83 5.17 -3.07
C THR A 371 17.95 4.35 -4.35
N ILE A 372 18.66 3.22 -4.26
CA ILE A 372 18.89 2.30 -5.37
C ILE A 372 17.90 1.13 -5.26
N PRO A 373 17.07 0.86 -6.28
CA PRO A 373 16.12 -0.24 -6.23
C PRO A 373 16.81 -1.61 -6.33
N VAL A 374 16.21 -2.63 -5.70
CA VAL A 374 16.62 -4.04 -5.78
C VAL A 374 15.39 -4.89 -6.11
N GLU A 375 14.97 -4.88 -7.36
CA GLU A 375 13.75 -5.57 -7.79
C GLU A 375 14.02 -7.04 -8.15
N ILE A 376 13.35 -7.96 -7.43
CA ILE A 376 13.38 -9.39 -7.72
C ILE A 376 12.12 -9.76 -8.50
N ALA A 377 12.27 -10.59 -9.53
CA ALA A 377 11.14 -11.10 -10.29
C ALA A 377 10.22 -11.94 -9.39
N SER A 378 8.92 -11.70 -9.44
CA SER A 378 7.96 -12.51 -8.70
C SER A 378 7.94 -13.95 -9.23
N ASN A 379 7.71 -14.89 -8.32
CA ASN A 379 7.38 -16.27 -8.64
C ASN A 379 5.92 -16.58 -8.20
N PRO A 380 5.34 -17.72 -8.61
CA PRO A 380 3.95 -18.05 -8.30
C PRO A 380 3.59 -18.08 -6.81
N HIS A 381 4.57 -18.27 -5.92
CA HIS A 381 4.36 -18.39 -4.48
C HIS A 381 4.48 -17.06 -3.73
N ASN A 382 5.29 -16.11 -4.20
CA ASN A 382 5.46 -14.80 -3.55
C ASN A 382 4.72 -13.64 -4.25
N GLU A 383 4.04 -13.87 -5.39
CA GLU A 383 3.37 -12.80 -6.14
C GLU A 383 2.38 -12.00 -5.28
N ASN A 384 1.54 -12.68 -4.49
CA ASN A 384 0.59 -12.02 -3.59
C ASN A 384 1.30 -11.25 -2.48
N TYR A 385 2.38 -11.80 -1.93
CA TYR A 385 3.21 -11.13 -0.93
C TYR A 385 3.84 -9.84 -1.49
N LEU A 386 4.36 -9.88 -2.72
CA LEU A 386 4.94 -8.71 -3.40
C LEU A 386 3.87 -7.67 -3.78
N LYS A 387 2.68 -8.11 -4.21
CA LYS A 387 1.52 -7.22 -4.42
C LYS A 387 1.12 -6.52 -3.12
N THR A 388 1.02 -7.24 -2.02
CA THR A 388 0.74 -6.66 -0.69
C THR A 388 1.82 -5.66 -0.27
N LYS A 389 3.10 -5.96 -0.50
CA LYS A 389 4.20 -5.02 -0.28
C LYS A 389 4.01 -3.73 -1.08
N ARG A 390 3.64 -3.83 -2.37
CA ARG A 390 3.40 -2.67 -3.24
C ARG A 390 2.17 -1.87 -2.81
N ASP A 391 1.04 -2.55 -2.68
CA ASP A 391 -0.28 -1.91 -2.56
C ASP A 391 -0.57 -1.43 -1.14
N LYS A 392 -0.15 -2.19 -0.12
CA LYS A 392 -0.42 -1.88 1.29
C LYS A 392 0.79 -1.30 2.03
N LEU A 393 2.01 -1.71 1.69
CA LEU A 393 3.23 -1.30 2.41
C LEU A 393 4.04 -0.20 1.70
N GLY A 394 3.56 0.30 0.56
CA GLY A 394 4.16 1.42 -0.16
C GLY A 394 5.46 1.09 -0.89
N HIS A 395 5.77 -0.19 -1.13
CA HIS A 395 6.96 -0.58 -1.90
C HIS A 395 6.81 -0.23 -3.38
N SER A 396 7.89 0.20 -4.03
CA SER A 396 7.90 0.61 -5.44
C SER A 396 8.34 -0.51 -6.40
N ILE A 397 7.73 -1.69 -6.30
CA ILE A 397 8.09 -2.94 -7.03
C ILE A 397 7.00 -3.40 -8.03
N LEU A 398 7.31 -4.41 -8.87
CA LEU A 398 6.42 -5.03 -9.87
C LEU A 398 6.00 -4.11 -11.03
N LYS A 399 6.88 -3.20 -11.47
CA LYS A 399 6.54 -2.22 -12.52
C LYS A 399 6.49 -2.81 -13.92
N ASP A 400 7.21 -3.91 -14.17
CA ASP A 400 7.40 -4.53 -15.49
C ASP A 400 6.86 -5.97 -15.57
N GLN A 401 5.88 -6.34 -14.74
CA GLN A 401 5.50 -7.74 -14.51
C GLN A 401 5.13 -8.53 -15.79
N TYR A 402 4.63 -7.86 -16.82
CA TYR A 402 4.22 -8.49 -18.09
C TYR A 402 5.26 -8.38 -19.20
N LYS A 403 6.40 -7.68 -18.98
CA LYS A 403 7.38 -7.43 -20.05
C LYS A 403 7.89 -8.73 -20.66
N LYS A 404 8.26 -9.71 -19.83
CA LYS A 404 8.72 -11.04 -20.26
C LYS A 404 7.67 -11.83 -21.03
N GLU A 405 6.39 -11.64 -20.73
CA GLU A 405 5.30 -12.31 -21.47
C GLU A 405 5.07 -11.63 -22.82
N LEU A 406 5.10 -10.29 -22.85
CA LEU A 406 4.97 -9.51 -24.08
C LEU A 406 6.14 -9.74 -25.03
N GLU A 407 7.37 -9.90 -24.52
CA GLU A 407 8.57 -10.21 -25.31
C GLU A 407 8.52 -11.60 -25.97
N LYS A 408 7.62 -12.49 -25.54
CA LYS A 408 7.36 -13.76 -26.25
C LYS A 408 6.45 -13.60 -27.47
N ILE A 409 5.68 -12.51 -27.51
CA ILE A 409 4.63 -12.27 -28.51
C ILE A 409 5.10 -11.23 -29.53
N PHE A 410 5.78 -10.18 -29.08
CA PHE A 410 6.21 -9.05 -29.90
C PHE A 410 7.72 -9.10 -30.15
N ALA A 411 8.14 -8.77 -31.38
CA ALA A 411 9.54 -8.67 -31.74
C ALA A 411 10.30 -7.60 -30.94
N SER A 412 9.61 -6.52 -30.52
CA SER A 412 10.13 -5.53 -29.59
C SER A 412 9.02 -4.96 -28.71
N VAL A 413 9.36 -4.64 -27.47
CA VAL A 413 8.42 -4.05 -26.48
C VAL A 413 9.06 -2.82 -25.85
N THR A 414 8.46 -1.66 -26.06
CA THR A 414 8.88 -0.40 -25.42
C THR A 414 7.89 0.00 -24.34
N LEU A 415 8.33 -0.01 -23.08
CA LEU A 415 7.52 0.41 -21.92
C LEU A 415 7.92 1.82 -21.48
N ILE A 416 6.93 2.70 -21.32
CA ILE A 416 7.15 4.08 -20.85
C ILE A 416 6.39 4.29 -19.55
N SER A 417 7.13 4.42 -18.46
CA SER A 417 6.55 4.72 -17.14
C SER A 417 6.01 6.16 -17.08
N LEU A 418 4.76 6.30 -16.64
CA LEU A 418 4.12 7.58 -16.36
C LEU A 418 3.73 7.63 -14.87
N PRO A 419 4.45 8.40 -14.02
CA PRO A 419 4.12 8.51 -12.61
C PRO A 419 2.72 9.09 -12.37
N LYS A 420 1.98 8.51 -11.41
CA LYS A 420 0.60 8.94 -11.08
C LYS A 420 0.49 10.42 -10.73
N TRP A 421 1.44 10.99 -9.99
CA TRP A 421 1.44 12.42 -9.64
C TRP A 421 1.44 13.30 -10.89
N LYS A 422 2.19 12.91 -11.93
CA LYS A 422 2.22 13.61 -13.21
C LYS A 422 0.89 13.47 -13.95
N SER A 423 0.27 12.29 -13.92
CA SER A 423 -1.08 12.09 -14.45
C SER A 423 -2.13 12.97 -13.76
N TYR A 424 -2.06 13.13 -12.44
CA TYR A 424 -2.95 14.04 -11.70
C TYR A 424 -2.72 15.50 -12.09
N ILE A 425 -1.47 15.94 -12.21
CA ILE A 425 -1.15 17.29 -12.72
C ILE A 425 -1.72 17.49 -14.13
N ASN A 426 -1.57 16.51 -15.02
CA ASN A 426 -2.13 16.60 -16.37
C ASN A 426 -3.65 16.77 -16.35
N VAL A 427 -4.36 16.07 -15.46
CA VAL A 427 -5.82 16.19 -15.30
C VAL A 427 -6.20 17.57 -14.76
N LEU A 428 -5.48 18.07 -13.74
CA LEU A 428 -5.71 19.40 -13.17
C LEU A 428 -5.56 20.49 -14.24
N LEU A 429 -4.48 20.44 -15.02
CA LEU A 429 -4.26 21.37 -16.12
C LEU A 429 -5.33 21.25 -17.20
N ALA A 430 -5.84 20.03 -17.44
CA ALA A 430 -6.88 19.81 -18.42
C ALA A 430 -8.26 20.33 -17.98
N LEU A 431 -8.50 20.59 -16.70
CA LEU A 431 -9.79 21.19 -16.26
C LEU A 431 -10.07 22.51 -16.98
N PHE A 432 -9.03 23.28 -17.31
CA PHE A 432 -9.11 24.56 -18.02
C PHE A 432 -9.07 24.44 -19.55
N GLY A 433 -9.03 23.22 -20.10
CA GLY A 433 -8.96 22.95 -21.54
C GLY A 433 -10.18 22.21 -22.09
N SER A 434 -10.08 21.76 -23.34
CA SER A 434 -11.11 20.94 -24.01
C SER A 434 -10.78 19.44 -24.08
N LEU A 435 -9.52 19.05 -23.86
CA LEU A 435 -9.05 17.65 -23.96
C LEU A 435 -9.68 16.75 -22.88
N PRO A 436 -10.40 15.67 -23.20
CA PRO A 436 -11.02 14.81 -22.19
C PRO A 436 -10.08 14.44 -21.04
N LEU A 437 -10.56 14.45 -19.80
CA LEU A 437 -9.73 14.23 -18.62
C LEU A 437 -9.04 12.87 -18.70
N GLN A 438 -9.72 11.86 -19.23
CA GLN A 438 -9.13 10.54 -19.41
C GLN A 438 -8.01 10.49 -20.48
N VAL A 439 -8.03 11.40 -21.47
CA VAL A 439 -6.94 11.51 -22.46
C VAL A 439 -5.77 12.29 -21.86
N ALA A 440 -6.07 13.36 -21.11
CA ALA A 440 -5.07 14.14 -20.40
C ALA A 440 -4.27 13.30 -19.39
N TYR A 441 -4.94 12.41 -18.66
CA TYR A 441 -4.33 11.54 -17.66
C TYR A 441 -3.11 10.77 -18.20
N PHE A 442 -3.16 10.33 -19.46
CA PHE A 442 -2.10 9.56 -20.11
C PHE A 442 -1.12 10.40 -20.94
N ARG A 443 -1.16 11.74 -20.85
CA ARG A 443 -0.25 12.61 -21.60
C ARG A 443 1.21 12.45 -21.13
N SER A 444 2.10 12.12 -22.07
CA SER A 444 3.50 11.81 -21.82
C SER A 444 4.38 12.26 -22.99
N SER A 445 5.30 13.21 -22.73
CA SER A 445 6.32 13.60 -23.71
C SER A 445 7.29 12.47 -24.03
N LYS A 446 7.61 11.62 -23.04
CA LYS A 446 8.47 10.45 -23.23
C LYS A 446 7.85 9.44 -24.20
N MET A 447 6.55 9.18 -24.08
CA MET A 447 5.84 8.27 -25.00
C MET A 447 5.88 8.81 -26.44
N ARG A 448 5.60 10.12 -26.60
CA ARG A 448 5.69 10.77 -27.90
C ARG A 448 7.09 10.65 -28.51
N LYS A 449 8.14 10.88 -27.71
CA LYS A 449 9.53 10.76 -28.16
C LYS A 449 9.84 9.33 -28.61
N ALA A 450 9.48 8.34 -27.80
CA ALA A 450 9.70 6.93 -28.12
C ALA A 450 9.00 6.50 -29.43
N ILE A 451 7.74 6.91 -29.62
CA ILE A 451 7.02 6.63 -30.87
C ILE A 451 7.71 7.28 -32.06
N LYS A 452 8.14 8.55 -31.95
CA LYS A 452 8.89 9.24 -33.01
C LYS A 452 10.21 8.54 -33.33
N GLU A 453 10.94 8.12 -32.30
CA GLU A 453 12.20 7.38 -32.47
C GLU A 453 11.96 6.05 -33.19
N GLN A 454 10.92 5.29 -32.82
CA GLN A 454 10.61 4.01 -33.47
C GLN A 454 10.22 4.16 -34.94
N ILE A 455 9.42 5.17 -35.28
CA ILE A 455 9.00 5.46 -36.66
C ILE A 455 10.16 5.99 -37.51
N TYR A 456 11.12 6.69 -36.88
CA TYR A 456 12.32 7.15 -37.57
C TYR A 456 13.28 6.01 -37.85
N LEU A 457 13.41 5.06 -36.92
CA LEU A 457 14.37 3.95 -37.01
C LEU A 457 13.87 2.76 -37.81
N ASN A 458 12.56 2.61 -38.00
CA ASN A 458 11.96 1.44 -38.65
C ASN A 458 10.88 1.87 -39.64
N GLU A 459 10.76 1.13 -40.73
CA GLU A 459 9.60 1.20 -41.62
C GLU A 459 8.56 0.18 -41.17
N PHE A 460 7.30 0.61 -41.05
CA PHE A 460 6.19 -0.25 -40.65
C PHE A 460 5.15 -0.31 -41.77
N ASP A 461 4.74 -1.52 -42.16
CA ASP A 461 3.69 -1.73 -43.16
C ASP A 461 2.32 -1.24 -42.69
N ALA A 462 2.08 -1.28 -41.37
CA ALA A 462 0.83 -0.93 -40.74
C ALA A 462 1.02 -0.46 -39.28
N VAL A 463 0.09 0.37 -38.79
CA VAL A 463 0.09 0.87 -37.41
C VAL A 463 -1.28 0.64 -36.78
N HIS A 464 -1.31 -0.20 -35.75
CA HIS A 464 -2.50 -0.47 -34.93
C HIS A 464 -2.46 0.38 -33.66
N ILE A 465 -3.42 1.29 -33.51
CA ILE A 465 -3.53 2.14 -32.32
C ILE A 465 -4.71 1.67 -31.50
N GLN A 466 -4.43 1.10 -30.34
CA GLN A 466 -5.48 0.71 -29.40
C GLN A 466 -5.82 1.87 -28.47
N HIS A 467 -7.12 2.09 -28.26
CA HIS A 467 -7.71 3.06 -27.34
C HIS A 467 -7.62 4.53 -27.80
N ILE A 468 -8.73 5.26 -27.67
CA ILE A 468 -8.81 6.69 -28.01
C ILE A 468 -7.80 7.60 -27.27
N ARG A 469 -7.28 7.13 -26.12
CA ARG A 469 -6.29 7.84 -25.30
C ARG A 469 -4.91 7.87 -25.96
N MET A 470 -4.64 6.95 -26.89
CA MET A 470 -3.40 6.90 -27.65
C MET A 470 -3.43 7.77 -28.92
N ALA A 471 -4.61 8.20 -29.36
CA ALA A 471 -4.76 9.04 -30.54
C ALA A 471 -3.92 10.33 -30.58
N PRO A 472 -3.59 11.01 -29.45
CA PRO A 472 -2.70 12.18 -29.50
C PRO A 472 -1.27 11.89 -29.96
N TYR A 473 -0.84 10.62 -29.91
CA TYR A 473 0.51 10.19 -30.28
C TYR A 473 0.65 9.79 -31.75
N SER A 474 -0.45 9.62 -32.46
CA SER A 474 -0.44 9.19 -33.86
C SER A 474 -0.27 10.34 -34.86
N LYS A 475 -0.38 11.59 -34.40
CA LYS A 475 -0.33 12.79 -35.27
C LYS A 475 0.93 12.89 -36.12
N ASP A 476 2.04 12.35 -35.62
CA ASP A 476 3.36 12.41 -36.25
C ASP A 476 3.68 11.11 -37.03
N VAL A 477 2.73 10.19 -37.17
CA VAL A 477 2.93 8.88 -37.82
C VAL A 477 2.62 8.99 -39.31
N ALA A 478 3.63 8.88 -40.15
CA ALA A 478 3.51 8.96 -41.60
C ALA A 478 3.20 7.60 -42.27
N ALA A 479 2.28 6.81 -41.69
CA ALA A 479 1.85 5.54 -42.27
C ALA A 479 0.51 5.71 -43.01
N LYS A 480 0.37 5.06 -44.17
CA LYS A 480 -0.91 5.03 -44.91
C LYS A 480 -1.92 4.05 -44.28
N ASN A 481 -1.41 3.02 -43.61
CA ASN A 481 -2.17 1.90 -43.04
C ASN A 481 -2.36 2.03 -41.53
N ILE A 482 -3.09 3.06 -41.10
CA ILE A 482 -3.31 3.34 -39.67
C ILE A 482 -4.74 2.98 -39.27
N ILE A 483 -4.88 2.13 -38.27
CA ILE A 483 -6.18 1.77 -37.69
C ILE A 483 -6.25 2.29 -36.26
N LEU A 484 -7.35 2.98 -35.92
CA LEU A 484 -7.72 3.26 -34.53
C LEU A 484 -8.73 2.23 -34.05
N ASP A 485 -8.36 1.45 -33.05
CA ASP A 485 -9.19 0.40 -32.47
C ASP A 485 -9.70 0.82 -31.09
N LEU A 486 -11.02 0.86 -30.95
CA LEU A 486 -11.72 1.34 -29.78
C LEU A 486 -12.44 0.18 -29.08
N PRO A 487 -12.15 -0.08 -27.80
CA PRO A 487 -12.88 -1.10 -27.06
C PRO A 487 -14.35 -0.70 -26.80
N ASP A 488 -14.64 0.61 -26.80
CA ASP A 488 -15.97 1.18 -26.52
C ASP A 488 -16.18 2.50 -27.28
N ALA A 489 -17.44 2.84 -27.58
CA ALA A 489 -17.82 4.22 -27.84
C ALA A 489 -17.86 5.01 -26.50
N TYR A 490 -16.85 5.85 -26.25
CA TYR A 490 -16.67 6.47 -24.93
C TYR A 490 -17.75 7.51 -24.63
N SER A 491 -18.19 8.33 -25.60
CA SER A 491 -19.27 9.27 -25.31
C SER A 491 -20.59 8.56 -24.96
N MET A 492 -20.88 7.42 -25.60
CA MET A 492 -22.04 6.58 -25.26
C MET A 492 -21.93 6.02 -23.84
N TYR A 493 -20.75 5.50 -23.47
CA TYR A 493 -20.48 5.04 -22.10
C TYR A 493 -20.75 6.14 -21.06
N TRP A 494 -20.29 7.36 -21.33
CA TRP A 494 -20.52 8.49 -20.41
C TRP A 494 -21.98 8.97 -20.42
N ASP A 495 -22.69 8.91 -21.55
CA ASP A 495 -24.13 9.16 -21.63
C ASP A 495 -24.91 8.22 -20.69
N ARG A 496 -24.55 6.93 -20.68
CA ARG A 496 -25.13 5.94 -19.76
C ARG A 496 -24.83 6.27 -18.30
N ARG A 497 -23.60 6.70 -17.98
CA ARG A 497 -23.23 7.15 -16.62
C ARG A 497 -23.95 8.41 -16.16
N VAL A 498 -24.28 9.33 -17.08
CA VAL A 498 -25.11 10.49 -16.74
C VAL A 498 -26.52 10.04 -16.33
N LYS A 499 -27.09 9.05 -17.06
CA LYS A 499 -28.42 8.49 -16.76
C LYS A 499 -28.44 7.69 -15.45
N SER A 500 -27.35 7.00 -15.09
CA SER A 500 -27.28 6.17 -13.87
C SER A 500 -26.79 6.91 -12.61
N ALA A 501 -26.39 8.19 -12.72
CA ALA A 501 -25.87 8.95 -11.59
C ALA A 501 -26.94 9.17 -10.51
N LYS A 502 -26.63 8.81 -9.26
CA LYS A 502 -27.58 8.90 -8.12
C LYS A 502 -27.67 10.30 -7.52
N ASN A 503 -26.62 11.10 -7.64
CA ASN A 503 -26.57 12.44 -7.06
C ASN A 503 -26.24 13.52 -8.10
N THR A 504 -26.64 14.74 -7.79
CA THR A 504 -26.60 15.90 -8.70
C THR A 504 -25.17 16.29 -9.08
N ILE A 505 -24.23 16.27 -8.13
CA ILE A 505 -22.82 16.61 -8.37
C ILE A 505 -22.20 15.64 -9.38
N GLN A 506 -22.39 14.34 -9.17
CA GLN A 506 -21.91 13.30 -10.08
C GLN A 506 -22.54 13.44 -11.47
N LYS A 507 -23.84 13.77 -11.55
CA LYS A 507 -24.52 14.00 -12.83
C LYS A 507 -23.92 15.17 -13.60
N TYR A 508 -23.62 16.29 -12.93
CA TYR A 508 -22.95 17.45 -13.55
C TYR A 508 -21.54 17.10 -14.03
N PHE A 509 -20.73 16.46 -13.20
CA PHE A 509 -19.38 16.03 -13.58
C PHE A 509 -19.40 15.06 -14.77
N ASN A 510 -20.28 14.05 -14.75
CA ASN A 510 -20.41 13.09 -15.85
C ASN A 510 -20.84 13.79 -17.14
N LYS A 511 -21.76 14.77 -17.08
CA LYS A 511 -22.21 15.54 -18.25
C LYS A 511 -21.10 16.41 -18.82
N PHE A 512 -20.26 16.98 -17.95
CA PHE A 512 -19.08 17.75 -18.35
C PHE A 512 -18.09 16.88 -19.15
N GLU A 513 -17.68 15.74 -18.62
CA GLU A 513 -16.72 14.86 -19.31
C GLU A 513 -17.32 14.23 -20.57
N ARG A 514 -18.61 13.84 -20.55
CA ARG A 514 -19.34 13.37 -21.74
C ARG A 514 -19.22 14.34 -22.90
N ASN A 515 -19.48 15.63 -22.65
CA ASN A 515 -19.47 16.65 -23.69
C ASN A 515 -18.07 16.93 -24.24
N ARG A 516 -17.02 16.75 -23.45
CA ARG A 516 -15.63 16.83 -23.92
C ARG A 516 -15.29 15.64 -24.80
N LEU A 517 -15.65 14.44 -24.36
CA LEU A 517 -15.39 13.22 -25.11
C LEU A 517 -16.10 13.21 -26.45
N TRP A 518 -17.38 13.58 -26.48
CA TRP A 518 -18.13 13.67 -27.73
C TRP A 518 -17.43 14.59 -28.74
N ARG A 519 -17.00 15.80 -28.32
CA ARG A 519 -16.27 16.72 -29.22
C ARG A 519 -14.93 16.15 -29.68
N TYR A 520 -14.24 15.48 -28.78
CA TYR A 520 -12.94 14.87 -29.08
C TYR A 520 -13.08 13.71 -30.06
N GLU A 521 -14.03 12.80 -29.84
CA GLU A 521 -14.39 11.73 -30.77
C GLU A 521 -14.76 12.28 -32.14
N HIS A 522 -15.61 13.30 -32.19
CA HIS A 522 -16.06 13.91 -33.44
C HIS A 522 -14.91 14.35 -34.36
N VAL A 523 -13.82 14.86 -33.78
CA VAL A 523 -12.64 15.29 -34.52
C VAL A 523 -11.69 14.13 -34.77
N VAL A 524 -11.37 13.36 -33.74
CA VAL A 524 -10.32 12.35 -33.78
C VAL A 524 -10.70 11.18 -34.67
N LEU A 525 -11.94 10.70 -34.61
CA LEU A 525 -12.36 9.52 -35.36
C LEU A 525 -12.38 9.77 -36.88
N LYS A 526 -12.61 11.02 -37.30
CA LYS A 526 -12.55 11.42 -38.72
C LYS A 526 -11.12 11.46 -39.28
N ALA A 527 -10.11 11.57 -38.40
CA ALA A 527 -8.72 11.65 -38.81
C ALA A 527 -8.10 10.28 -39.17
N TYR A 528 -8.82 9.18 -38.92
CA TYR A 528 -8.34 7.83 -39.24
C TYR A 528 -9.02 7.27 -40.48
N PRO A 529 -8.30 6.56 -41.36
CA PRO A 529 -8.91 5.93 -42.53
C PRO A 529 -9.84 4.77 -42.13
N LYS A 530 -9.58 4.14 -40.98
CA LYS A 530 -10.42 3.09 -40.40
C LYS A 530 -10.48 3.21 -38.88
N VAL A 531 -11.69 3.13 -38.34
CA VAL A 531 -11.95 2.99 -36.91
C VAL A 531 -12.60 1.63 -36.67
N LEU A 532 -12.08 0.87 -35.71
CA LEU A 532 -12.64 -0.41 -35.28
C LEU A 532 -13.35 -0.26 -33.94
N VAL A 533 -14.45 -0.98 -33.78
CA VAL A 533 -15.21 -1.07 -32.53
C VAL A 533 -15.65 -2.51 -32.28
N CYS A 534 -15.86 -2.87 -31.01
CA CYS A 534 -16.14 -4.25 -30.61
C CYS A 534 -17.61 -4.67 -30.76
N SER A 535 -18.55 -3.73 -30.94
CA SER A 535 -19.98 -4.04 -31.06
C SER A 535 -20.68 -3.22 -32.15
N ARG A 536 -21.75 -3.78 -32.74
CA ARG A 536 -22.60 -3.03 -33.70
C ARG A 536 -23.27 -1.84 -33.04
N GLU A 537 -23.61 -1.94 -31.76
CA GLU A 537 -24.20 -0.83 -31.01
C GLU A 537 -23.24 0.37 -30.95
N ASP A 538 -21.97 0.12 -30.63
CA ASP A 538 -20.93 1.16 -30.66
C ASP A 538 -20.76 1.72 -32.08
N ALA A 539 -20.76 0.84 -33.10
CA ALA A 539 -20.62 1.26 -34.49
C ALA A 539 -21.77 2.17 -34.93
N ASP A 540 -23.01 1.76 -34.69
CA ASP A 540 -24.20 2.48 -35.10
C ASP A 540 -24.32 3.81 -34.35
N TYR A 541 -24.01 3.82 -33.05
CA TYR A 541 -23.94 5.06 -32.27
C TYR A 541 -22.91 6.03 -32.84
N LEU A 542 -21.66 5.59 -33.07
CA LEU A 542 -20.61 6.47 -33.58
C LEU A 542 -20.91 6.96 -35.00
N LYS A 543 -21.47 6.10 -35.86
CA LYS A 543 -21.89 6.46 -37.22
C LYS A 543 -22.99 7.52 -37.18
N ALA A 544 -24.02 7.35 -36.35
CA ALA A 544 -25.13 8.27 -36.25
C ALA A 544 -24.73 9.60 -35.59
N GLU A 545 -24.06 9.56 -34.42
CA GLU A 545 -23.75 10.74 -33.63
C GLU A 545 -22.62 11.59 -34.22
N HIS A 546 -21.66 10.96 -34.90
CA HIS A 546 -20.49 11.67 -35.45
C HIS A 546 -20.47 11.76 -36.98
N ASN A 547 -21.49 11.21 -37.65
CA ASN A 547 -21.60 11.12 -39.11
C ASN A 547 -20.35 10.47 -39.74
N LEU A 548 -20.04 9.25 -39.30
CA LEU A 548 -18.86 8.51 -39.71
C LEU A 548 -19.22 7.40 -40.72
N SER A 549 -18.40 7.22 -41.75
CA SER A 549 -18.50 6.08 -42.69
C SER A 549 -17.35 5.08 -42.54
N ASN A 550 -16.30 5.44 -41.82
CA ASN A 550 -15.05 4.70 -41.64
C ASN A 550 -15.05 3.72 -40.44
N VAL A 551 -16.20 3.52 -39.79
CA VAL A 551 -16.32 2.63 -38.62
C VAL A 551 -16.68 1.20 -39.05
N SER A 552 -15.86 0.23 -38.66
CA SER A 552 -16.06 -1.20 -38.92
C SER A 552 -16.05 -2.00 -37.62
N LEU A 553 -16.67 -3.18 -37.64
CA LEU A 553 -16.78 -4.06 -36.47
C LEU A 553 -15.55 -4.98 -36.39
N LEU A 554 -14.89 -5.01 -35.25
CA LEU A 554 -13.90 -6.04 -34.89
C LEU A 554 -14.25 -6.55 -33.48
N PRO A 555 -15.02 -7.65 -33.35
CA PRO A 555 -15.43 -8.14 -32.04
C PRO A 555 -14.24 -8.67 -31.25
N ASN A 556 -14.36 -8.72 -29.92
CA ASN A 556 -13.38 -9.42 -29.09
C ASN A 556 -13.40 -10.92 -29.40
N GLY A 557 -12.22 -11.53 -29.45
CA GLY A 557 -12.06 -12.96 -29.57
C GLY A 557 -11.99 -13.67 -28.22
N VAL A 558 -12.14 -15.00 -28.26
CA VAL A 558 -11.87 -15.91 -27.15
C VAL A 558 -10.79 -16.90 -27.59
N ASP A 559 -9.89 -17.21 -26.68
CA ASP A 559 -8.91 -18.28 -26.86
C ASP A 559 -9.63 -19.62 -26.70
N THR A 560 -10.05 -20.20 -27.82
CA THR A 560 -10.73 -21.49 -27.76
C THR A 560 -9.78 -22.61 -27.36
N ASP A 561 -8.46 -22.50 -27.56
CA ASP A 561 -7.54 -23.55 -27.10
C ASP A 561 -7.52 -23.61 -25.56
N LEU A 562 -7.57 -22.44 -24.90
CA LEU A 562 -7.70 -22.33 -23.44
C LEU A 562 -9.12 -22.69 -22.93
N PHE A 563 -10.18 -22.20 -23.59
CA PHE A 563 -11.57 -22.28 -23.13
C PHE A 563 -12.41 -23.38 -23.82
N ASN A 564 -11.80 -24.46 -24.32
CA ASN A 564 -12.50 -25.59 -24.98
C ASN A 564 -12.04 -26.98 -24.51
N SER A 565 -11.01 -27.06 -23.66
CA SER A 565 -10.24 -28.29 -23.44
C SER A 565 -10.95 -29.42 -22.69
N THR A 566 -12.15 -29.20 -22.12
CA THR A 566 -12.87 -30.19 -21.31
C THR A 566 -14.38 -30.08 -21.47
N ALA A 567 -15.11 -31.20 -21.39
CA ALA A 567 -16.57 -31.23 -21.38
C ALA A 567 -17.14 -30.48 -20.16
N HIS A 568 -18.27 -29.80 -20.36
CA HIS A 568 -18.99 -29.08 -19.30
C HIS A 568 -19.87 -30.03 -18.47
N GLU A 569 -19.99 -29.77 -17.17
CA GLU A 569 -20.75 -30.61 -16.23
C GLU A 569 -22.23 -30.20 -16.18
N TYR A 570 -23.00 -30.59 -17.20
CA TYR A 570 -24.42 -30.20 -17.31
C TYR A 570 -25.32 -30.72 -16.18
N GLU A 571 -24.92 -31.77 -15.46
CA GLU A 571 -25.68 -32.31 -14.32
C GLU A 571 -25.66 -31.39 -13.09
N ASN A 572 -24.68 -30.49 -13.00
CA ASN A 572 -24.61 -29.57 -11.87
C ASN A 572 -25.68 -28.48 -12.00
N ASN A 573 -26.58 -28.39 -11.01
CA ASN A 573 -27.62 -27.35 -10.90
C ASN A 573 -27.49 -26.51 -9.61
N SER A 574 -26.31 -26.49 -8.98
CA SER A 574 -26.10 -25.89 -7.66
C SER A 574 -25.34 -24.56 -7.66
N VAL A 575 -24.79 -24.12 -8.80
CA VAL A 575 -23.88 -22.97 -8.86
C VAL A 575 -24.29 -21.97 -9.94
N LEU A 576 -24.59 -20.75 -9.53
CA LEU A 576 -24.68 -19.58 -10.41
C LEU A 576 -23.35 -18.82 -10.37
N LEU A 577 -22.83 -18.42 -11.53
CA LEU A 577 -21.51 -17.79 -11.63
C LEU A 577 -21.61 -16.39 -12.26
N PHE A 578 -20.92 -15.43 -11.66
CA PHE A 578 -20.61 -14.15 -12.29
C PHE A 578 -19.09 -13.94 -12.28
N THR A 579 -18.50 -13.58 -13.42
CA THR A 579 -17.07 -13.26 -13.52
C THR A 579 -16.80 -11.79 -13.82
N GLY A 580 -15.68 -11.27 -13.30
CA GLY A 580 -15.12 -9.98 -13.72
C GLY A 580 -14.31 -9.25 -12.65
N ASN A 581 -13.76 -8.10 -13.03
CA ASN A 581 -13.07 -7.19 -12.09
C ASN A 581 -14.07 -6.52 -11.15
N MET A 582 -13.90 -6.68 -9.84
CA MET A 582 -14.85 -6.22 -8.82
C MET A 582 -14.57 -4.82 -8.29
N ASP A 583 -13.73 -4.06 -9.00
CA ASP A 583 -13.53 -2.61 -8.87
C ASP A 583 -14.14 -1.83 -10.04
N TYR A 584 -14.76 -2.53 -11.00
CA TYR A 584 -15.43 -1.93 -12.15
C TYR A 584 -16.90 -1.63 -11.83
N ALA A 585 -17.30 -0.36 -11.93
CA ALA A 585 -18.63 0.12 -11.51
C ALA A 585 -19.82 -0.68 -12.09
N PRO A 586 -19.87 -1.02 -13.39
CA PRO A 586 -20.91 -1.90 -13.95
C PRO A 586 -20.97 -3.30 -13.30
N ASN A 587 -19.82 -3.89 -12.96
CA ASN A 587 -19.79 -5.22 -12.34
C ASN A 587 -20.31 -5.16 -10.90
N ILE A 588 -19.89 -4.14 -10.14
CA ILE A 588 -20.37 -3.90 -8.78
C ILE A 588 -21.89 -3.76 -8.79
N ASP A 589 -22.42 -2.94 -9.71
CA ASP A 589 -23.86 -2.74 -9.86
C ASP A 589 -24.60 -4.04 -10.20
N ALA A 590 -24.07 -4.83 -11.16
CA ALA A 590 -24.67 -6.08 -11.59
C ALA A 590 -24.76 -7.12 -10.46
N VAL A 591 -23.68 -7.34 -9.70
CA VAL A 591 -23.69 -8.33 -8.62
C VAL A 591 -24.57 -7.89 -7.45
N THR A 592 -24.55 -6.60 -7.10
CA THR A 592 -25.45 -6.06 -6.06
C THR A 592 -26.91 -6.18 -6.48
N TYR A 593 -27.24 -5.82 -7.73
CA TYR A 593 -28.59 -5.96 -8.27
C TYR A 593 -29.03 -7.43 -8.28
N PHE A 594 -28.17 -8.35 -8.70
CA PHE A 594 -28.50 -9.77 -8.72
C PHE A 594 -28.81 -10.31 -7.32
N VAL A 595 -27.92 -10.02 -6.35
CA VAL A 595 -28.07 -10.51 -4.97
C VAL A 595 -29.33 -9.96 -4.31
N ASN A 596 -29.65 -8.68 -4.52
CA ASN A 596 -30.76 -8.02 -3.82
C ASN A 596 -32.11 -8.26 -4.51
N ASP A 597 -32.16 -8.30 -5.84
CA ASP A 597 -33.42 -8.20 -6.59
C ASP A 597 -33.81 -9.48 -7.35
N ILE A 598 -32.85 -10.35 -7.72
CA ILE A 598 -33.08 -11.52 -8.59
C ILE A 598 -32.90 -12.84 -7.81
N LEU A 599 -31.78 -12.99 -7.10
CA LEU A 599 -31.42 -14.18 -6.36
C LEU A 599 -32.46 -14.62 -5.32
N PRO A 600 -33.15 -13.72 -4.58
CA PRO A 600 -34.19 -14.12 -3.63
C PRO A 600 -35.35 -14.88 -4.28
N ARG A 601 -35.68 -14.58 -5.55
CA ARG A 601 -36.73 -15.29 -6.29
C ARG A 601 -36.28 -16.70 -6.66
N ILE A 602 -35.07 -16.87 -7.17
CA ILE A 602 -34.50 -18.17 -7.53
C ILE A 602 -34.41 -19.08 -6.29
N ARG A 603 -34.04 -18.51 -5.13
CA ARG A 603 -33.91 -19.25 -3.87
C ARG A 603 -35.23 -19.81 -3.32
N LYS A 604 -36.38 -19.30 -3.76
CA LYS A 604 -37.68 -19.89 -3.37
C LYS A 604 -37.82 -21.32 -3.89
N GLU A 605 -37.24 -21.62 -5.05
CA GLU A 605 -37.28 -22.95 -5.68
C GLU A 605 -35.98 -23.74 -5.48
N PHE A 606 -34.84 -23.05 -5.39
CA PHE A 606 -33.52 -23.66 -5.18
C PHE A 606 -32.84 -23.11 -3.91
N PRO A 607 -33.27 -23.52 -2.69
CA PRO A 607 -32.76 -22.96 -1.44
C PRO A 607 -31.26 -23.16 -1.21
N ALA A 608 -30.66 -24.22 -1.81
CA ALA A 608 -29.25 -24.55 -1.66
C ALA A 608 -28.34 -23.93 -2.74
N ILE A 609 -28.89 -23.13 -3.67
CA ILE A 609 -28.12 -22.55 -4.78
C ILE A 609 -27.03 -21.61 -4.24
N LYS A 610 -25.80 -21.79 -4.74
CA LYS A 610 -24.68 -20.88 -4.45
C LYS A 610 -24.51 -19.89 -5.59
N PHE A 611 -24.33 -18.62 -5.25
CA PHE A 611 -23.92 -17.60 -6.20
C PHE A 611 -22.43 -17.29 -6.01
N VAL A 612 -21.61 -17.62 -6.99
CA VAL A 612 -20.17 -17.41 -6.98
C VAL A 612 -19.84 -16.16 -7.78
N ILE A 613 -19.22 -15.19 -7.10
CA ILE A 613 -18.66 -13.99 -7.69
C ILE A 613 -17.15 -14.21 -7.84
N ALA A 614 -16.71 -14.44 -9.07
CA ALA A 614 -15.33 -14.77 -9.39
C ALA A 614 -14.57 -13.63 -10.06
N GLY A 615 -13.51 -13.16 -9.40
CA GLY A 615 -12.62 -12.17 -9.99
C GLY A 615 -11.97 -11.22 -9.00
N GLN A 616 -10.91 -10.58 -9.50
CA GLN A 616 -9.98 -9.81 -8.70
C GLN A 616 -10.53 -8.48 -8.20
N ARG A 617 -9.89 -7.98 -7.13
CA ARG A 617 -10.11 -6.65 -6.52
C ARG A 617 -11.56 -6.39 -6.05
N PRO A 618 -12.15 -7.27 -5.21
CA PRO A 618 -13.46 -6.99 -4.62
C PRO A 618 -13.42 -5.76 -3.72
N VAL A 619 -14.20 -4.74 -4.06
CA VAL A 619 -14.39 -3.56 -3.21
C VAL A 619 -15.21 -3.91 -1.98
N LYS A 620 -15.13 -3.08 -0.92
CA LYS A 620 -15.85 -3.29 0.34
C LYS A 620 -17.35 -3.56 0.16
N SER A 621 -18.00 -2.86 -0.76
CA SER A 621 -19.44 -3.05 -1.04
C SER A 621 -19.77 -4.40 -1.68
N VAL A 622 -18.83 -4.99 -2.43
CA VAL A 622 -18.99 -6.35 -2.98
C VAL A 622 -18.71 -7.37 -1.90
N LEU A 623 -17.63 -7.19 -1.11
CA LEU A 623 -17.31 -8.05 0.04
C LEU A 623 -18.46 -8.16 1.04
N ALA A 624 -19.18 -7.05 1.27
CA ALA A 624 -20.36 -7.02 2.13
C ALA A 624 -21.54 -7.89 1.63
N LEU A 625 -21.52 -8.37 0.38
CA LEU A 625 -22.53 -9.30 -0.15
C LEU A 625 -22.25 -10.76 0.25
N ALA A 626 -21.07 -11.06 0.82
CA ALA A 626 -20.68 -12.42 1.20
C ALA A 626 -21.66 -13.01 2.22
N SER A 627 -22.03 -14.27 2.01
CA SER A 627 -22.86 -15.08 2.91
C SER A 627 -22.63 -16.57 2.61
N ASP A 628 -23.23 -17.47 3.39
CA ASP A 628 -23.14 -18.93 3.15
C ASP A 628 -23.54 -19.35 1.72
N GLN A 629 -24.34 -18.52 1.05
CA GLN A 629 -24.87 -18.74 -0.29
C GLN A 629 -24.35 -17.75 -1.34
N VAL A 630 -23.51 -16.78 -0.96
CA VAL A 630 -22.85 -15.84 -1.88
C VAL A 630 -21.35 -15.90 -1.63
N VAL A 631 -20.63 -16.56 -2.53
CA VAL A 631 -19.19 -16.82 -2.40
C VAL A 631 -18.43 -15.81 -3.23
N ILE A 632 -17.47 -15.11 -2.63
CA ILE A 632 -16.60 -14.16 -3.32
C ILE A 632 -15.20 -14.73 -3.31
N THR A 633 -14.69 -15.13 -4.48
CA THR A 633 -13.43 -15.90 -4.57
C THR A 633 -12.18 -15.03 -4.61
N GLY A 634 -12.31 -13.77 -5.05
CA GLY A 634 -11.14 -12.93 -5.35
C GLY A 634 -10.44 -13.35 -6.64
N PHE A 635 -9.11 -13.26 -6.69
CA PHE A 635 -8.34 -13.60 -7.89
C PHE A 635 -8.39 -15.11 -8.16
N VAL A 636 -8.84 -15.49 -9.35
CA VAL A 636 -8.90 -16.86 -9.83
C VAL A 636 -7.80 -17.08 -10.86
N LYS A 637 -6.94 -18.09 -10.62
CA LYS A 637 -5.85 -18.45 -11.54
C LYS A 637 -6.33 -19.32 -12.71
N ASP A 638 -7.19 -20.29 -12.43
CA ASP A 638 -7.78 -21.19 -13.42
C ASP A 638 -9.25 -20.82 -13.66
N PHE A 639 -9.48 -19.84 -14.53
CA PHE A 639 -10.83 -19.43 -14.93
C PHE A 639 -11.63 -20.55 -15.63
N PRO A 640 -11.04 -21.33 -16.57
CA PRO A 640 -11.75 -22.46 -17.19
C PRO A 640 -12.38 -23.43 -16.18
N SER A 641 -11.68 -23.79 -15.10
CA SER A 641 -12.26 -24.67 -14.07
C SER A 641 -13.46 -24.06 -13.36
N VAL A 642 -13.45 -22.74 -13.13
CA VAL A 642 -14.59 -22.05 -12.50
C VAL A 642 -15.82 -22.08 -13.41
N TYR A 643 -15.63 -21.84 -14.70
CA TYR A 643 -16.71 -21.96 -15.70
C TYR A 643 -17.24 -23.39 -15.81
N ARG A 644 -16.37 -24.41 -15.79
CA ARG A 644 -16.78 -25.82 -15.85
C ARG A 644 -17.77 -26.20 -14.75
N SER A 645 -17.56 -25.69 -13.54
CA SER A 645 -18.36 -25.99 -12.37
C SER A 645 -19.68 -25.19 -12.27
N ALA A 646 -19.92 -24.23 -13.17
CA ALA A 646 -21.09 -23.36 -13.08
C ALA A 646 -22.30 -23.99 -13.78
N SER A 647 -23.45 -24.02 -13.11
CA SER A 647 -24.72 -24.44 -13.73
C SER A 647 -25.21 -23.43 -14.77
N VAL A 648 -25.10 -22.14 -14.44
CA VAL A 648 -25.49 -21.02 -15.30
C VAL A 648 -24.56 -19.85 -15.00
N VAL A 649 -24.06 -19.19 -16.05
CA VAL A 649 -23.39 -17.89 -15.90
C VAL A 649 -24.41 -16.77 -16.02
N VAL A 650 -24.36 -15.81 -15.11
CA VAL A 650 -25.25 -14.66 -15.09
C VAL A 650 -24.49 -13.36 -15.34
N ALA A 651 -25.06 -12.47 -16.15
CA ALA A 651 -24.51 -11.13 -16.39
C ALA A 651 -25.62 -10.05 -16.44
N PRO A 652 -26.19 -9.67 -15.28
CA PRO A 652 -27.34 -8.77 -15.17
C PRO A 652 -26.93 -7.29 -15.17
N LEU A 653 -26.18 -6.85 -16.19
CA LEU A 653 -25.68 -5.48 -16.27
C LEU A 653 -26.81 -4.49 -16.56
N ARG A 654 -26.93 -3.43 -15.75
CA ARG A 654 -27.91 -2.34 -15.99
C ARG A 654 -27.34 -1.15 -16.76
N PHE A 655 -26.02 -1.07 -16.85
CA PHE A 655 -25.30 -0.10 -17.69
C PHE A 655 -23.90 -0.65 -18.03
N GLY A 656 -23.27 -0.10 -19.06
CA GLY A 656 -21.98 -0.53 -19.58
C GLY A 656 -21.81 -0.14 -21.05
N ALA A 657 -20.67 -0.44 -21.66
CA ALA A 657 -20.41 -0.37 -23.10
C ALA A 657 -19.48 -1.54 -23.48
N GLY A 658 -19.33 -1.77 -24.79
CA GLY A 658 -18.42 -2.78 -25.33
C GLY A 658 -18.88 -4.22 -25.17
N THR A 659 -18.00 -5.15 -25.52
CA THR A 659 -18.26 -6.59 -25.50
C THR A 659 -18.11 -7.17 -24.10
N GLN A 660 -19.07 -8.00 -23.70
CA GLN A 660 -18.99 -8.75 -22.46
C GLN A 660 -18.12 -10.02 -22.62
N ASN A 661 -16.79 -9.91 -22.46
CA ASN A 661 -15.88 -11.06 -22.59
C ASN A 661 -16.28 -12.25 -21.71
N LYS A 662 -16.78 -11.98 -20.49
CA LYS A 662 -17.29 -13.01 -19.58
C LYS A 662 -18.36 -13.92 -20.18
N VAL A 663 -19.19 -13.38 -21.07
CA VAL A 663 -20.26 -14.12 -21.74
C VAL A 663 -19.66 -14.95 -22.86
N LEU A 664 -18.73 -14.39 -23.65
CA LEU A 664 -18.03 -15.13 -24.69
C LEU A 664 -17.21 -16.30 -24.11
N GLU A 665 -16.49 -16.07 -23.01
CA GLU A 665 -15.75 -17.10 -22.26
C GLU A 665 -16.68 -18.21 -21.74
N ALA A 666 -17.83 -17.85 -21.17
CA ALA A 666 -18.82 -18.81 -20.70
C ALA A 666 -19.39 -19.66 -21.86
N MET A 667 -19.75 -19.00 -22.98
CA MET A 667 -20.23 -19.68 -24.18
C MET A 667 -19.17 -20.61 -24.76
N ALA A 668 -17.88 -20.21 -24.76
CA ALA A 668 -16.77 -21.04 -25.25
C ALA A 668 -16.65 -22.34 -24.45
N MET A 669 -16.83 -22.24 -23.14
CA MET A 669 -16.85 -23.36 -22.20
C MET A 669 -18.15 -24.19 -22.27
N GLY A 670 -19.11 -23.80 -23.11
CA GLY A 670 -20.39 -24.49 -23.24
C GLY A 670 -21.32 -24.31 -22.04
N VAL A 671 -21.11 -23.27 -21.22
CA VAL A 671 -21.98 -22.94 -20.09
C VAL A 671 -23.17 -22.13 -20.59
N PRO A 672 -24.43 -22.46 -20.23
CA PRO A 672 -25.55 -21.62 -20.57
C PRO A 672 -25.45 -20.26 -19.86
N VAL A 673 -25.77 -19.18 -20.58
CA VAL A 673 -25.67 -17.81 -20.08
C VAL A 673 -27.04 -17.13 -20.04
N VAL A 674 -27.32 -16.41 -18.95
CA VAL A 674 -28.43 -15.46 -18.85
C VAL A 674 -27.84 -14.07 -18.62
N CYS A 675 -28.06 -13.13 -19.54
CA CYS A 675 -27.53 -11.78 -19.45
C CYS A 675 -28.58 -10.72 -19.80
N THR A 676 -28.29 -9.46 -19.55
CA THR A 676 -29.07 -8.35 -20.11
C THR A 676 -28.64 -8.06 -21.55
N HIS A 677 -29.46 -7.30 -22.29
CA HIS A 677 -29.19 -6.92 -23.69
C HIS A 677 -27.94 -6.02 -23.86
N ILE A 678 -27.47 -5.37 -22.79
CA ILE A 678 -26.43 -4.35 -22.83
C ILE A 678 -25.10 -4.95 -23.30
N GLY A 679 -24.51 -4.46 -24.39
CA GLY A 679 -23.20 -4.93 -24.88
C GLY A 679 -23.19 -6.32 -25.55
N PHE A 680 -24.34 -7.00 -25.64
CA PHE A 680 -24.47 -8.28 -26.34
C PHE A 680 -25.36 -8.21 -27.58
N GLN A 681 -26.31 -7.26 -27.62
CA GLN A 681 -27.14 -6.98 -28.80
C GLN A 681 -26.29 -6.63 -30.05
N GLY A 682 -25.09 -6.09 -29.84
CA GLY A 682 -24.18 -5.70 -30.92
C GLY A 682 -23.34 -6.83 -31.53
N LEU A 683 -23.41 -8.07 -31.01
CA LEU A 683 -22.56 -9.18 -31.45
C LEU A 683 -23.20 -10.06 -32.54
N GLY A 684 -24.47 -9.82 -32.89
CA GLY A 684 -25.18 -10.61 -33.90
C GLY A 684 -25.46 -12.04 -33.44
N VAL A 685 -25.81 -12.18 -32.16
CA VAL A 685 -26.32 -13.40 -31.51
C VAL A 685 -27.71 -13.07 -30.98
N GLU A 686 -28.71 -13.89 -31.26
CA GLU A 686 -30.08 -13.69 -30.79
C GLU A 686 -30.34 -14.40 -29.44
N SER A 687 -31.34 -13.94 -28.69
CA SER A 687 -31.76 -14.64 -27.46
C SER A 687 -32.26 -16.05 -27.81
N GLY A 688 -31.73 -17.08 -27.14
CA GLY A 688 -31.95 -18.49 -27.51
C GLY A 688 -30.90 -19.06 -28.47
N GLU A 689 -29.91 -18.27 -28.89
CA GLU A 689 -28.72 -18.73 -29.62
C GLU A 689 -27.53 -18.96 -28.68
N GLY A 690 -27.74 -19.80 -27.67
CA GLY A 690 -26.70 -20.14 -26.69
C GLY A 690 -26.48 -19.11 -25.58
N VAL A 691 -27.27 -18.05 -25.57
CA VAL A 691 -27.43 -17.09 -24.49
C VAL A 691 -28.89 -16.66 -24.42
N PHE A 692 -29.41 -16.41 -23.22
CA PHE A 692 -30.70 -15.76 -23.05
C PHE A 692 -30.50 -14.31 -22.61
N MET A 693 -31.16 -13.41 -23.31
CA MET A 693 -31.14 -11.98 -23.02
C MET A 693 -32.47 -11.54 -22.45
N GLU A 694 -32.48 -11.14 -21.18
CA GLU A 694 -33.69 -10.72 -20.47
C GLU A 694 -33.48 -9.33 -19.87
N ILE A 695 -34.48 -8.47 -19.98
CA ILE A 695 -34.44 -7.07 -19.48
C ILE A 695 -35.14 -6.96 -18.13
N ASP A 696 -36.25 -7.69 -17.98
CA ASP A 696 -37.05 -7.71 -16.78
C ASP A 696 -36.47 -8.69 -15.75
N LYS A 697 -36.52 -8.31 -14.46
CA LYS A 697 -35.93 -9.11 -13.37
C LYS A 697 -36.64 -10.45 -13.18
N ASP A 698 -37.96 -10.49 -13.38
CA ASP A 698 -38.75 -11.70 -13.20
C ASP A 698 -38.54 -12.64 -14.39
N ALA A 699 -38.48 -12.11 -15.62
CA ALA A 699 -38.08 -12.86 -16.81
C ALA A 699 -36.66 -13.44 -16.67
N PHE A 700 -35.71 -12.64 -16.16
CA PHE A 700 -34.33 -13.07 -15.90
C PHE A 700 -34.28 -14.23 -14.89
N ALA A 701 -35.00 -14.11 -13.77
CA ALA A 701 -35.09 -15.17 -12.76
C ALA A 701 -35.76 -16.43 -13.32
N ASN A 702 -36.88 -16.28 -14.03
CA ASN A 702 -37.61 -17.41 -14.62
C ASN A 702 -36.74 -18.19 -15.61
N ARG A 703 -35.90 -17.50 -16.39
CA ARG A 703 -34.98 -18.17 -17.32
C ARG A 703 -33.91 -18.97 -16.61
N ILE A 704 -33.37 -18.46 -15.51
CA ILE A 704 -32.42 -19.21 -14.67
C ILE A 704 -33.13 -20.44 -14.08
N ILE A 705 -34.35 -20.28 -13.56
CA ILE A 705 -35.14 -21.38 -13.00
C ILE A 705 -35.42 -22.46 -14.06
N GLU A 706 -35.81 -22.08 -15.29
CA GLU A 706 -35.97 -23.01 -16.43
C GLU A 706 -34.69 -23.82 -16.67
N LEU A 707 -33.54 -23.13 -16.72
CA LEU A 707 -32.26 -23.77 -16.92
C LEU A 707 -31.87 -24.68 -15.75
N LEU A 708 -32.16 -24.32 -14.50
CA LEU A 708 -31.81 -25.14 -13.33
C LEU A 708 -32.65 -26.43 -13.24
N HIS A 709 -33.90 -26.42 -13.71
CA HIS A 709 -34.78 -27.59 -13.72
C HIS A 709 -34.41 -28.64 -14.79
N ASN A 710 -33.75 -28.25 -15.88
CA ASN A 710 -33.57 -29.14 -17.04
C ASN A 710 -32.12 -29.19 -17.55
N ALA A 711 -31.43 -30.29 -17.28
CA ALA A 711 -30.04 -30.53 -17.71
C ALA A 711 -29.88 -30.58 -19.25
N ASP A 712 -30.82 -31.22 -19.96
CA ASP A 712 -30.81 -31.28 -21.43
C ASP A 712 -30.96 -29.88 -22.03
N ARG A 713 -31.78 -29.02 -21.41
CA ARG A 713 -31.93 -27.63 -21.83
C ARG A 713 -30.65 -26.84 -21.62
N ARG A 714 -29.96 -27.03 -20.48
CA ARG A 714 -28.62 -26.44 -20.24
C ARG A 714 -27.63 -26.88 -21.32
N LYS A 715 -27.60 -28.18 -21.63
CA LYS A 715 -26.74 -28.75 -22.67
C LYS A 715 -27.01 -28.17 -24.04
N GLN A 716 -28.27 -28.16 -24.46
CA GLN A 716 -28.68 -27.60 -25.75
C GLN A 716 -28.25 -26.14 -25.91
N VAL A 717 -28.47 -25.31 -24.89
CA VAL A 717 -28.11 -23.89 -24.91
C VAL A 717 -26.58 -23.75 -24.90
N GLY A 718 -25.90 -24.44 -23.99
CA GLY A 718 -24.44 -24.41 -23.87
C GLY A 718 -23.70 -24.81 -25.16
N GLU A 719 -24.08 -25.94 -25.77
CA GLU A 719 -23.47 -26.44 -27.00
C GLU A 719 -23.72 -25.50 -28.19
N LYS A 720 -24.91 -24.89 -28.28
CA LYS A 720 -25.22 -23.88 -29.30
C LYS A 720 -24.34 -22.63 -29.14
N GLY A 721 -24.14 -22.18 -27.89
CA GLY A 721 -23.25 -21.06 -27.59
C GLY A 721 -21.79 -21.35 -27.96
N LYS A 722 -21.32 -22.55 -27.63
CA LYS A 722 -19.97 -23.02 -27.97
C LYS A 722 -19.72 -23.03 -29.47
N LEU A 723 -20.67 -23.52 -30.27
CA LEU A 723 -20.59 -23.52 -31.73
C LEU A 723 -20.48 -22.09 -32.28
N ILE A 724 -21.20 -21.13 -31.71
CA ILE A 724 -21.13 -19.72 -32.11
C ILE A 724 -19.74 -19.13 -31.84
N ILE A 725 -19.14 -19.43 -30.70
CA ILE A 725 -17.77 -18.96 -30.41
C ILE A 725 -16.79 -19.54 -31.41
N GLN A 726 -16.80 -20.86 -31.64
CA GLN A 726 -15.90 -21.52 -32.59
C GLN A 726 -16.09 -20.99 -34.03
N THR A 727 -17.31 -20.62 -34.40
CA THR A 727 -17.61 -20.15 -35.76
C THR A 727 -17.39 -18.66 -35.97
N LYS A 728 -17.51 -17.81 -34.94
CA LYS A 728 -17.49 -16.33 -35.10
C LYS A 728 -16.46 -15.60 -34.24
N PHE A 729 -16.16 -16.09 -33.04
CA PHE A 729 -15.41 -15.34 -32.01
C PHE A 729 -14.09 -15.99 -31.60
N ASP A 730 -13.60 -16.99 -32.32
CA ASP A 730 -12.25 -17.52 -32.11
C ASP A 730 -11.18 -16.47 -32.46
N TRP A 731 -10.13 -16.35 -31.64
CA TRP A 731 -9.06 -15.37 -31.87
C TRP A 731 -8.41 -15.46 -33.26
N LYS A 732 -8.27 -16.66 -33.85
CA LYS A 732 -7.72 -16.83 -35.21
C LYS A 732 -8.63 -16.18 -36.24
N LYS A 733 -9.95 -16.25 -36.06
CA LYS A 733 -10.93 -15.60 -36.95
C LYS A 733 -10.90 -14.08 -36.82
N VAL A 734 -10.88 -13.57 -35.58
CA VAL A 734 -10.79 -12.13 -35.31
C VAL A 734 -9.48 -11.56 -35.84
N ALA A 735 -8.36 -12.27 -35.65
CA ALA A 735 -7.05 -11.88 -36.19
C ALA A 735 -7.06 -11.83 -37.73
N ASN A 736 -7.64 -12.82 -38.40
CA ASN A 736 -7.78 -12.81 -39.86
C ASN A 736 -8.64 -11.63 -40.34
N GLN A 737 -9.70 -11.27 -39.62
CA GLN A 737 -10.52 -10.10 -39.93
C GLN A 737 -9.72 -8.79 -39.78
N LEU A 738 -8.93 -8.66 -38.71
CA LEU A 738 -8.03 -7.52 -38.52
C LEU A 738 -6.99 -7.43 -39.65
N GLN A 739 -6.40 -8.55 -40.05
CA GLN A 739 -5.46 -8.61 -41.17
C GLN A 739 -6.11 -8.14 -42.47
N HIS A 740 -7.34 -8.58 -42.78
CA HIS A 740 -8.08 -8.11 -43.95
C HIS A 740 -8.29 -6.58 -43.91
N TYR A 741 -8.52 -5.98 -42.74
CA TYR A 741 -8.63 -4.53 -42.64
C TYR A 741 -7.33 -3.80 -42.93
N PHE A 742 -6.18 -4.35 -42.54
CA PHE A 742 -4.88 -3.77 -42.91
C PHE A 742 -4.59 -3.92 -44.40
N VAL A 743 -4.85 -5.09 -44.98
CA VAL A 743 -4.67 -5.33 -46.42
C VAL A 743 -5.57 -4.42 -47.25
N ALA A 744 -6.80 -4.16 -46.82
CA ALA A 744 -7.73 -3.27 -47.53
C ALA A 744 -7.36 -1.78 -47.46
N LEU A 745 -6.42 -1.39 -46.57
CA LEU A 745 -5.89 -0.03 -46.48
C LEU A 745 -4.59 0.16 -47.27
N SER A 746 -3.88 -0.95 -47.53
CA SER A 746 -2.62 -1.00 -48.29
C SER A 746 -2.88 -0.77 -49.77
#